data_AF-A0A7Y4RAD9-F1
#
_entry.id   AF-A0A7Y4RAD9-F1
#
_cell.length_a   1.000
_cell.length_b   1.000
_cell.length_c   1.000
_cell.angle_alpha   90.00
_cell.angle_beta   90.00
_cell.angle_gamma   90.00
#
_symmetry.space_group_name_H-M   'P 1'
#
loop_
_entity.id
_entity.type
_entity.pdbx_description
1 polymer ?
#
loop_
_entity_poly.entity_id
_entity_poly.type
_entity_poly.pdbx_seq_one_letter_code
_entity_poly.pdbx_strand_id
1 'polypeptide(L)'
;MECNVLLAGVGGQGILTIAAAISRVALEQGYHVKQSEVHGMSQRGGAVQAHLRFADHAIHSDLIPEGQADLLVSVEPLEALRYTNYLGDRSVVVAGVTPFANIRDYPPIDNVLDRIGQLGDHVLIDAQRLARLAGSSKAENVVVLGAATLFLNLPVASFEKLIHAMFAAKGERVVEINRRALRMGRFAAEVFREGLRGGQTSRYLRKWVETIPNDRFSAAGGDDHPFVPRAPSCALSDEAGREIDGLLNETRRQGRVQLFEHEVYRIVELAGAISPARHVFLPDGTFIEPAELARMAGERVVLKLVSPDVVHKTEAGGVAFVSKDVVAVRRAVERMTDDAKALAQAVAGVLVVEFVEEAGHGLGSELFVGIRQTREFGPVIAAGLGGVDTEYLATAMRAGVAVAKAAAMDTSPERFFKLFEETAAYSMLAGTARGHERIVGDAELMRCFNAFIALARRCCAASAGGACLDELEVNPFAFRGRKMVPLDGRGRLGEPIAAARSRPLESVARMLEPESIAVVGVSGKRENFGRIILNNIQACGFPAERLYVVKPGEDVIDGVRCVPSVSALPERVDLLVAATGAERVPALVEEVLPGADRAGQCRSVILIPGGLGEKEGTEGSQEAIHQAIEAARRRHPETPVFLGGNCMGLRSRPGRYDTFFIPPSKLDARREAAPRRCAIVSQSGAFLITRMSNLEFLDPTLAISIGNQADVTVSDLVYVVGRRDDIDCIGVYVEGFNRLDGLAFLAAVEHAIAFGKTVVFYKAGRTPAGRSAARGHTASVAGDYDICQAAVAAAGAIVTDTFKEFEQLLELATSLHGKKVGGKRIGAMSNAGYEAVGMADTVKGARYEVEMPALTADTRARIEEALQRHGLSRLVDARNPLDLTPMAGDAAYEDCLRVMVGADELDAVIVACVPMTPMLLTTALEIQEPGSIVHRLAQVFQESTKSMVFVVDCGGPYEALARTVRAKGIPVFRSADQCVRSLGRYLSHRAACPSRSTGRAETSSGCESHQATPELMAL
;
A
#
# COMPACT_ATOMS: atom_id res chain seq x y z
N MET A 1 50.17 -12.76 1.69
CA MET A 1 48.87 -12.21 2.12
C MET A 1 49.10 -10.79 2.57
N GLU A 2 48.32 -9.85 2.04
CA GLU A 2 48.24 -8.45 2.48
C GLU A 2 46.79 -8.17 2.87
N CYS A 3 46.57 -7.39 3.92
CA CYS A 3 45.25 -6.96 4.36
C CYS A 3 45.29 -5.50 4.82
N ASN A 4 44.46 -4.68 4.20
CA ASN A 4 44.28 -3.26 4.44
C ASN A 4 42.97 -3.04 5.20
N VAL A 5 43.06 -2.67 6.47
CA VAL A 5 41.93 -2.44 7.37
C VAL A 5 41.82 -0.95 7.67
N LEU A 6 40.70 -0.35 7.26
CA LEU A 6 40.33 0.99 7.66
C LEU A 6 39.42 0.92 8.89
N LEU A 7 39.76 1.67 9.93
CA LEU A 7 39.00 1.71 11.18
C LEU A 7 38.38 3.09 11.33
N ALA A 8 37.08 3.17 11.60
CA ALA A 8 36.34 4.44 11.66
C ALA A 8 35.41 4.52 12.88
N GLY A 9 35.23 5.71 13.44
CA GLY A 9 34.30 5.94 14.54
C GLY A 9 34.44 7.32 15.16
N VAL A 10 33.89 7.49 16.35
CA VAL A 10 33.94 8.73 17.12
C VAL A 10 34.87 8.58 18.34
N GLY A 11 35.54 9.67 18.71
CA GLY A 11 36.47 9.74 19.83
C GLY A 11 35.84 9.23 21.13
N GLY A 12 36.45 8.19 21.71
CA GLY A 12 35.98 7.53 22.93
C GLY A 12 35.37 6.14 22.72
N GLN A 13 35.11 5.72 21.47
CA GLN A 13 34.51 4.41 21.17
C GLN A 13 35.52 3.26 20.99
N GLY A 14 36.81 3.48 21.27
CA GLY A 14 37.80 2.40 21.33
C GLY A 14 38.38 1.92 19.98
N ILE A 15 38.39 2.76 18.95
CA ILE A 15 38.98 2.49 17.62
C ILE A 15 40.45 2.04 17.72
N LEU A 16 41.26 2.78 18.47
CA LEU A 16 42.67 2.45 18.66
C LEU A 16 42.87 1.13 19.42
N THR A 17 41.93 0.75 20.28
CA THR A 17 41.93 -0.55 20.95
C THR A 17 41.75 -1.68 19.94
N ILE A 18 40.86 -1.50 18.95
CA ILE A 18 40.65 -2.46 17.86
C ILE A 18 41.93 -2.53 17.00
N ALA A 19 42.49 -1.38 16.61
CA ALA A 19 43.73 -1.29 15.83
C ALA A 19 44.90 -2.01 16.51
N ALA A 20 45.12 -1.73 17.80
CA ALA A 20 46.17 -2.34 18.59
C ALA A 20 45.98 -3.86 18.75
N ALA A 21 44.73 -4.31 18.91
CA ALA A 21 44.43 -5.73 19.03
C ALA A 21 44.78 -6.49 17.74
N ILE A 22 44.34 -5.99 16.58
CA ILE A 22 44.64 -6.60 15.28
C ILE A 22 46.15 -6.57 15.00
N SER A 23 46.80 -5.43 15.24
CA SER A 23 48.25 -5.26 15.05
C SER A 23 49.07 -6.27 15.85
N ARG A 24 48.73 -6.45 17.13
CA ARG A 24 49.47 -7.34 18.01
C ARG A 24 49.28 -8.81 17.63
N VAL A 25 48.05 -9.22 17.28
CA VAL A 25 47.81 -10.58 16.77
C VAL A 25 48.56 -10.79 15.46
N ALA A 26 48.54 -9.83 14.53
CA ALA A 26 49.26 -9.94 13.25
C ALA A 26 50.78 -10.07 13.46
N LEU A 27 51.38 -9.27 14.36
CA LEU A 27 52.80 -9.40 14.72
C LEU A 27 53.13 -10.76 15.34
N GLU A 28 52.27 -11.28 16.23
CA GLU A 28 52.45 -12.61 16.83
C GLU A 28 52.33 -13.75 15.81
N GLN A 29 51.65 -13.52 14.68
CA GLN A 29 51.58 -14.45 13.54
C GLN A 29 52.73 -14.25 12.53
N GLY A 30 53.67 -13.34 12.78
CA GLY A 30 54.83 -13.09 11.93
C GLY A 30 54.60 -12.15 10.75
N TYR A 31 53.49 -11.42 10.72
CA TYR A 31 53.24 -10.41 9.68
C TYR A 31 53.99 -9.10 9.96
N HIS A 32 54.38 -8.40 8.90
CA HIS A 32 54.78 -7.01 8.95
C HIS A 32 53.54 -6.14 9.14
N VAL A 33 53.57 -5.20 10.09
CA VAL A 33 52.43 -4.31 10.39
C VAL A 33 52.84 -2.85 10.25
N LYS A 34 51.98 -2.06 9.61
CA LYS A 34 52.04 -0.59 9.59
C LYS A 34 50.69 -0.05 10.04
N GLN A 35 50.73 0.91 10.95
CA GLN A 35 49.55 1.60 11.46
C GLN A 35 49.78 3.10 11.33
N SER A 36 48.87 3.80 10.66
CA SER A 36 48.82 5.25 10.61
C SER A 36 47.58 5.73 11.35
N GLU A 37 47.78 6.69 12.25
CA GLU A 37 46.68 7.33 12.97
C GLU A 37 46.64 8.80 12.56
N VAL A 38 45.47 9.28 12.16
CA VAL A 38 45.26 10.73 12.06
C VAL A 38 44.91 11.24 13.46
N HIS A 39 45.96 11.51 14.26
CA HIS A 39 45.82 12.29 15.50
C HIS A 39 45.59 13.76 15.14
N GLY A 40 44.34 14.12 14.85
CA GLY A 40 43.93 15.48 14.54
C GLY A 40 42.78 15.94 15.43
N MET A 41 43.07 16.42 16.64
CA MET A 41 42.16 17.22 17.48
C MET A 41 40.74 16.70 17.78
N SER A 42 40.41 15.42 17.61
CA SER A 42 39.10 14.90 18.04
C SER A 42 39.05 14.75 19.56
N GLN A 43 38.59 15.82 20.24
CA GLN A 43 38.03 15.77 21.59
C GLN A 43 36.94 14.67 21.65
N ARG A 44 36.51 14.26 22.87
CA ARG A 44 35.37 13.33 22.99
C ARG A 44 34.21 13.82 22.10
N GLY A 45 33.81 13.00 21.13
CA GLY A 45 32.78 13.38 20.15
C GLY A 45 33.27 13.86 18.78
N GLY A 46 34.55 13.86 18.44
CA GLY A 46 35.03 14.10 17.06
C GLY A 46 35.28 12.82 16.25
N ALA A 47 35.33 12.90 14.92
CA ALA A 47 35.62 11.77 14.04
C ALA A 47 37.05 11.23 14.24
N VAL A 48 37.21 9.91 14.18
CA VAL A 48 38.47 9.19 14.35
C VAL A 48 38.59 8.15 13.25
N GLN A 49 39.73 8.14 12.57
CA GLN A 49 40.11 7.11 11.61
C GLN A 49 41.51 6.58 11.89
N ALA A 50 41.73 5.29 11.60
CA ALA A 50 43.05 4.66 11.64
C ALA A 50 43.22 3.72 10.44
N HIS A 51 44.37 3.83 9.78
CA HIS A 51 44.78 2.93 8.70
C HIS A 51 45.65 1.84 9.30
N LEU A 52 45.29 0.58 9.08
CA LEU A 52 46.05 -0.58 9.52
C LEU A 52 46.33 -1.49 8.33
N ARG A 53 47.60 -1.79 8.10
CA ARG A 53 48.05 -2.68 7.03
C ARG A 53 48.91 -3.77 7.62
N PHE A 54 48.64 -5.03 7.26
CA PHE A 54 49.52 -6.13 7.61
C PHE A 54 49.74 -7.08 6.45
N ALA A 55 50.97 -7.56 6.28
CA ALA A 55 51.37 -8.38 5.15
C ALA A 55 52.51 -9.34 5.48
N ASP A 56 52.67 -10.40 4.68
CA ASP A 56 53.79 -11.36 4.76
C ASP A 56 55.09 -10.83 4.14
N HIS A 57 55.09 -9.58 3.69
CA HIS A 57 56.23 -8.87 3.14
C HIS A 57 56.32 -7.47 3.73
N ALA A 58 57.47 -6.81 3.57
CA ALA A 58 57.70 -5.48 4.13
C ALA A 58 56.73 -4.44 3.54
N ILE A 59 56.06 -3.69 4.41
CA ILE A 59 55.14 -2.61 4.03
C ILE A 59 55.88 -1.28 4.09
N HIS A 60 55.90 -0.56 2.97
CA HIS A 60 56.64 0.70 2.84
C HIS A 60 55.82 1.96 3.15
N SER A 61 54.48 1.88 3.08
CA SER A 61 53.55 2.99 3.39
C SER A 61 52.53 2.57 4.44
N ASP A 62 52.23 3.47 5.37
CA ASP A 62 51.26 3.28 6.45
C ASP A 62 49.83 3.68 6.07
N LEU A 63 49.66 4.47 5.00
CA LEU A 63 48.35 4.85 4.47
C LEU A 63 47.80 3.82 3.48
N ILE A 64 46.48 3.66 3.49
CA ILE A 64 45.73 2.83 2.53
C ILE A 64 45.29 3.76 1.39
N PRO A 65 45.63 3.47 0.12
CA PRO A 65 45.12 4.23 -1.02
C PRO A 65 43.60 4.11 -1.17
N GLU A 66 42.97 5.09 -1.82
CA GLU A 66 41.55 5.00 -2.19
C GLU A 66 41.28 3.76 -3.05
N GLY A 67 40.13 3.11 -2.85
CA GLY A 67 39.76 1.85 -3.49
C GLY A 67 40.56 0.61 -3.07
N GLN A 68 41.44 0.68 -2.07
CA GLN A 68 42.32 -0.44 -1.68
C GLN A 68 42.12 -1.00 -0.26
N ALA A 69 41.10 -0.55 0.49
CA ALA A 69 40.78 -1.14 1.78
C ALA A 69 40.10 -2.50 1.58
N ASP A 70 40.61 -3.57 2.19
CA ASP A 70 39.95 -4.89 2.16
C ASP A 70 38.80 -4.97 3.17
N LEU A 71 38.93 -4.25 4.29
CA LEU A 71 37.96 -4.26 5.39
C LEU A 71 37.81 -2.85 5.96
N LEU A 72 36.56 -2.38 6.05
CA LEU A 72 36.20 -1.20 6.83
C LEU A 72 35.49 -1.64 8.10
N VAL A 73 36.09 -1.36 9.26
CA VAL A 73 35.47 -1.63 10.56
C VAL A 73 35.06 -0.32 11.20
N SER A 74 33.76 -0.13 11.37
CA SER A 74 33.21 1.05 12.03
C SER A 74 32.45 0.70 13.30
N VAL A 75 32.70 1.43 14.38
CA VAL A 75 31.88 1.34 15.60
C VAL A 75 30.70 2.32 15.56
N GLU A 76 30.62 3.17 14.54
CA GLU A 76 29.60 4.18 14.35
C GLU A 76 29.09 4.15 12.89
N PRO A 77 27.78 4.04 12.63
CA PRO A 77 27.26 3.77 11.28
C PRO A 77 27.48 4.90 10.27
N LEU A 78 27.37 6.17 10.67
CA LEU A 78 27.58 7.31 9.77
C LEU A 78 29.06 7.44 9.37
N GLU A 79 29.98 7.17 10.29
CA GLU A 79 31.42 7.13 9.99
C GLU A 79 31.76 6.04 8.98
N ALA A 80 31.02 4.93 8.93
CA ALA A 80 31.21 3.91 7.89
C ALA A 80 30.95 4.48 6.47
N LEU A 81 29.91 5.30 6.31
CA LEU A 81 29.59 5.90 5.01
C LEU A 81 30.61 6.96 4.57
N ARG A 82 31.24 7.65 5.54
CA ARG A 82 32.20 8.74 5.27
C ARG A 82 33.47 8.27 4.55
N TYR A 83 33.86 7.01 4.73
CA TYR A 83 35.11 6.47 4.19
C TYR A 83 34.88 5.42 3.08
N THR A 84 33.72 5.46 2.43
CA THR A 84 33.37 4.52 1.36
C THR A 84 34.26 4.64 0.11
N ASN A 85 34.89 5.80 -0.11
CA ASN A 85 35.88 6.01 -1.18
C ASN A 85 37.15 5.13 -1.05
N TYR A 86 37.43 4.59 0.13
CA TYR A 86 38.55 3.65 0.32
C TYR A 86 38.20 2.21 -0.03
N LEU A 87 36.92 1.87 -0.21
CA LEU A 87 36.47 0.51 -0.51
C LEU A 87 36.72 0.20 -2.01
N GLY A 88 37.32 -0.96 -2.29
CA GLY A 88 37.37 -1.59 -3.60
C GLY A 88 36.24 -2.60 -3.81
N ASP A 89 36.24 -3.27 -4.96
CA ASP A 89 35.13 -4.14 -5.41
C ASP A 89 34.85 -5.36 -4.52
N ARG A 90 35.83 -5.77 -3.70
CA ARG A 90 35.74 -6.95 -2.81
C ARG A 90 35.80 -6.58 -1.33
N SER A 91 35.71 -5.31 -1.01
CA SER A 91 35.81 -4.85 0.36
C SER A 91 34.61 -5.29 1.19
N VAL A 92 34.87 -5.54 2.48
CA VAL A 92 33.82 -5.85 3.44
C VAL A 92 33.63 -4.68 4.39
N VAL A 93 32.38 -4.36 4.72
CA VAL A 93 32.05 -3.37 5.77
C VAL A 93 31.51 -4.08 7.01
N VAL A 94 32.14 -3.88 8.17
CA VAL A 94 31.64 -4.30 9.48
C VAL A 94 31.28 -3.05 10.27
N ALA A 95 29.99 -2.83 10.55
CA ALA A 95 29.56 -1.63 11.26
C ALA A 95 28.61 -1.90 12.44
N GLY A 96 28.79 -1.13 13.51
CA GLY A 96 27.80 -1.00 14.58
C GLY A 96 26.55 -0.26 14.08
N VAL A 97 25.37 -0.61 14.61
CA VAL A 97 24.09 0.01 14.21
C VAL A 97 23.63 1.13 15.14
N THR A 98 24.31 1.34 16.26
CA THR A 98 23.94 2.34 17.26
C THR A 98 24.58 3.69 16.92
N PRO A 99 23.81 4.76 16.66
CA PRO A 99 24.38 6.06 16.32
C PRO A 99 25.00 6.74 17.55
N PHE A 100 26.10 7.47 17.32
CA PHE A 100 26.61 8.42 18.31
C PHE A 100 26.20 9.84 17.90
N ALA A 101 25.01 10.27 18.33
CA ALA A 101 24.41 11.55 17.94
C ALA A 101 25.15 12.77 18.55
N ASN A 102 26.24 13.17 17.91
CA ASN A 102 27.09 14.31 18.27
C ASN A 102 26.93 15.53 17.33
N ILE A 103 26.04 15.43 16.34
CA ILE A 103 25.68 16.49 15.39
C ILE A 103 24.18 16.78 15.46
N ARG A 104 23.76 18.01 15.15
CA ARG A 104 22.35 18.44 15.26
C ARG A 104 21.44 17.81 14.20
N ASP A 105 22.01 17.39 13.08
CA ASP A 105 21.36 16.95 11.86
C ASP A 105 21.73 15.49 11.51
N TYR A 106 21.89 14.64 12.53
CA TYR A 106 22.17 13.22 12.32
C TYR A 106 21.02 12.60 11.49
N PRO A 107 21.30 11.99 10.31
CA PRO A 107 20.25 11.46 9.44
C PRO A 107 19.43 10.35 10.12
N PRO A 108 18.18 10.08 9.70
CA PRO A 108 17.43 8.94 10.20
C PRO A 108 18.25 7.65 10.08
N ILE A 109 18.43 6.94 11.21
CA ILE A 109 19.35 5.81 11.29
C ILE A 109 19.04 4.73 10.25
N ASP A 110 17.77 4.45 9.97
CA ASP A 110 17.36 3.48 8.96
C ASP A 110 17.90 3.83 7.56
N ASN A 111 17.94 5.13 7.20
CA ASN A 111 18.51 5.57 5.92
C ASN A 111 20.03 5.31 5.86
N VAL A 112 20.73 5.55 6.97
CA VAL A 112 22.17 5.29 7.08
C VAL A 112 22.44 3.79 6.93
N LEU A 113 21.73 2.95 7.69
CA LEU A 113 21.89 1.51 7.67
C LEU A 113 21.50 0.87 6.33
N ASP A 114 20.46 1.38 5.68
CA ASP A 114 20.05 0.90 4.35
C ASP A 114 21.07 1.31 3.28
N ARG A 115 21.70 2.49 3.43
CA ARG A 115 22.80 2.91 2.54
C ARG A 115 24.05 2.05 2.73
N ILE A 116 24.41 1.68 3.96
CA ILE A 116 25.48 0.70 4.19
C ILE A 116 25.12 -0.65 3.57
N GLY A 117 23.85 -1.06 3.68
CA GLY A 117 23.35 -2.31 3.09
C GLY A 117 23.44 -2.37 1.56
N GLN A 118 23.67 -1.25 0.88
CA GLN A 118 23.87 -1.16 -0.57
C GLN A 118 25.36 -1.30 -0.99
N LEU A 119 26.32 -1.27 -0.06
CA LEU A 119 27.76 -1.23 -0.35
C LEU A 119 28.39 -2.59 -0.72
N GLY A 120 27.58 -3.60 -1.08
CA GLY A 120 28.06 -4.95 -1.37
C GLY A 120 28.13 -5.83 -0.11
N ASP A 121 29.29 -6.44 0.16
CA ASP A 121 29.48 -7.41 1.25
C ASP A 121 29.62 -6.67 2.60
N HIS A 122 28.71 -6.93 3.55
CA HIS A 122 28.65 -6.18 4.81
C HIS A 122 28.12 -6.98 6.00
N VAL A 123 28.38 -6.48 7.21
CA VAL A 123 27.85 -7.01 8.47
C VAL A 123 27.44 -5.84 9.36
N LEU A 124 26.18 -5.84 9.79
CA LEU A 124 25.62 -4.83 10.69
C LEU A 124 25.19 -5.47 12.01
N ILE A 125 25.75 -4.98 13.12
CA ILE A 125 25.52 -5.56 14.45
C ILE A 125 25.10 -4.52 15.49
N ASP A 126 24.16 -4.90 16.37
CA ASP A 126 23.86 -4.15 17.59
C ASP A 126 24.93 -4.44 18.66
N ALA A 127 26.08 -3.80 18.48
CA ALA A 127 27.23 -3.98 19.35
C ALA A 127 26.93 -3.53 20.79
N GLN A 128 26.13 -2.48 20.97
CA GLN A 128 25.76 -1.96 22.29
C GLN A 128 24.88 -2.95 23.08
N ARG A 129 23.90 -3.59 22.43
CA ARG A 129 23.08 -4.65 23.04
C ARG A 129 23.94 -5.85 23.42
N LEU A 130 24.77 -6.34 22.50
CA LEU A 130 25.63 -7.50 22.76
C LEU A 130 26.64 -7.24 23.88
N ALA A 131 27.20 -6.03 23.96
CA ALA A 131 28.10 -5.64 25.05
C ALA A 131 27.38 -5.62 26.41
N ARG A 132 26.15 -5.09 26.45
CA ARG A 132 25.30 -5.16 27.66
C ARG A 132 25.03 -6.60 28.09
N LEU A 133 24.71 -7.49 27.15
CA LEU A 133 24.51 -8.91 27.42
C LEU A 133 25.78 -9.62 27.89
N ALA A 134 26.95 -9.20 27.39
CA ALA A 134 28.24 -9.69 27.85
C ALA A 134 28.57 -9.25 29.29
N GLY A 135 27.90 -8.21 29.80
CA GLY A 135 28.01 -7.73 31.17
C GLY A 135 28.55 -6.30 31.31
N SER A 136 28.85 -5.60 30.21
CA SER A 136 29.23 -4.18 30.24
C SER A 136 29.04 -3.50 28.89
N SER A 137 28.32 -2.36 28.87
CA SER A 137 28.24 -1.50 27.68
C SER A 137 29.59 -0.96 27.21
N LYS A 138 30.63 -0.97 28.06
CA LYS A 138 31.99 -0.54 27.71
C LYS A 138 32.74 -1.52 26.80
N ALA A 139 32.19 -2.70 26.53
CA ALA A 139 32.80 -3.73 25.69
C ALA A 139 32.33 -3.70 24.22
N GLU A 140 31.62 -2.64 23.80
CA GLU A 140 31.06 -2.49 22.45
C GLU A 140 32.11 -2.63 21.34
N ASN A 141 33.27 -1.99 21.52
CA ASN A 141 34.40 -2.10 20.60
C ASN A 141 34.95 -3.53 20.48
N VAL A 142 34.86 -4.33 21.55
CA VAL A 142 35.28 -5.73 21.54
C VAL A 142 34.26 -6.63 20.82
N VAL A 143 32.97 -6.27 20.86
CA VAL A 143 31.96 -6.93 20.02
C VAL A 143 32.25 -6.66 18.54
N VAL A 144 32.52 -5.41 18.17
CA VAL A 144 32.86 -5.04 16.78
C VAL A 144 34.16 -5.70 16.32
N LEU A 145 35.18 -5.75 17.19
CA LEU A 145 36.41 -6.53 16.93
C LEU A 145 36.09 -8.00 16.67
N GLY A 146 35.21 -8.61 17.49
CA GLY A 146 34.75 -9.99 17.33
C GLY A 146 34.18 -10.24 15.94
N ALA A 147 33.29 -9.37 15.48
CA ALA A 147 32.73 -9.43 14.13
C ALA A 147 33.79 -9.28 13.04
N ALA A 148 34.73 -8.35 13.20
CA ALA A 148 35.83 -8.14 12.25
C ALA A 148 36.74 -9.37 12.12
N THR A 149 36.92 -10.18 13.18
CA THR A 149 37.75 -11.40 13.12
C THR A 149 37.31 -12.43 12.08
N LEU A 150 36.08 -12.32 11.56
CA LEU A 150 35.57 -13.17 10.49
C LEU A 150 36.24 -12.90 9.13
N PHE A 151 36.85 -11.73 8.96
CA PHE A 151 37.40 -11.23 7.69
C PHE A 151 38.91 -11.01 7.72
N LEU A 152 39.55 -11.04 8.89
CA LEU A 152 40.97 -10.72 9.07
C LEU A 152 41.93 -11.87 8.71
N ASN A 153 41.44 -13.10 8.47
CA ASN A 153 42.24 -14.33 8.32
C ASN A 153 43.32 -14.53 9.41
N LEU A 154 43.03 -14.07 10.64
CA LEU A 154 43.87 -14.26 11.81
C LEU A 154 43.17 -15.21 12.80
N PRO A 155 43.90 -16.07 13.55
CA PRO A 155 43.28 -17.03 14.45
C PRO A 155 42.50 -16.37 15.59
N VAL A 156 41.21 -16.68 15.73
CA VAL A 156 40.35 -16.13 16.80
C VAL A 156 40.87 -16.46 18.20
N ALA A 157 41.49 -17.63 18.37
CA ALA A 157 42.11 -18.05 19.63
C ALA A 157 43.24 -17.10 20.08
N SER A 158 43.95 -16.46 19.13
CA SER A 158 44.97 -15.46 19.43
C SER A 158 44.35 -14.16 19.96
N PHE A 159 43.19 -13.76 19.41
CA PHE A 159 42.42 -12.63 19.96
C PHE A 159 41.91 -12.92 21.37
N GLU A 160 41.39 -14.12 21.65
CA GLU A 160 40.97 -14.48 23.02
C GLU A 160 42.12 -14.41 24.03
N LYS A 161 43.30 -14.93 23.66
CA LYS A 161 44.51 -14.84 24.49
C LYS A 161 44.94 -13.38 24.69
N LEU A 162 44.87 -12.57 23.65
CA LEU A 162 45.24 -11.15 23.72
C LEU A 162 44.27 -10.36 24.61
N ILE A 163 42.97 -10.61 24.54
CA ILE A 163 41.98 -9.98 25.42
C ILE A 163 42.31 -10.25 26.89
N HIS A 164 42.72 -11.48 27.24
CA HIS A 164 43.21 -11.76 28.59
C HIS A 164 44.40 -10.85 28.97
N ALA A 165 45.43 -10.76 28.12
CA ALA A 165 46.60 -9.92 28.39
C ALA A 165 46.28 -8.42 28.47
N MET A 166 45.38 -7.89 27.63
CA MET A 166 45.00 -6.48 27.59
C MET A 166 44.19 -6.03 28.82
N PHE A 167 43.40 -6.93 29.39
CA PHE A 167 42.46 -6.61 30.46
C PHE A 167 42.82 -7.24 31.82
N ALA A 168 43.88 -8.05 31.91
CA ALA A 168 44.32 -8.71 33.15
C ALA A 168 44.47 -7.73 34.34
N ALA A 169 45.05 -6.55 34.10
CA ALA A 169 45.22 -5.52 35.13
C ALA A 169 43.88 -4.93 35.68
N LYS A 170 42.75 -5.19 35.00
CA LYS A 170 41.41 -4.73 35.40
C LYS A 170 40.58 -5.83 36.09
N GLY A 171 41.17 -7.02 36.29
CA GLY A 171 40.58 -8.16 37.01
C GLY A 171 39.85 -9.16 36.12
N GLU A 172 39.76 -10.42 36.60
CA GLU A 172 39.20 -11.58 35.89
C GLU A 172 37.77 -11.36 35.37
N ARG A 173 36.92 -10.67 36.14
CA ARG A 173 35.55 -10.35 35.72
C ARG A 173 35.53 -9.50 34.44
N VAL A 174 36.43 -8.53 34.31
CA VAL A 174 36.51 -7.65 33.13
C VAL A 174 37.07 -8.42 31.95
N VAL A 175 38.04 -9.32 32.17
CA VAL A 175 38.56 -10.22 31.14
C VAL A 175 37.43 -11.08 30.57
N GLU A 176 36.63 -11.72 31.42
CA GLU A 176 35.56 -12.61 30.96
C GLU A 176 34.44 -11.87 30.22
N ILE A 177 34.07 -10.66 30.66
CA ILE A 177 33.11 -9.80 29.94
C ILE A 177 33.60 -9.52 28.50
N ASN A 178 34.89 -9.18 28.33
CA ASN A 178 35.43 -8.88 27.01
C ASN A 178 35.61 -10.14 26.14
N ARG A 179 35.97 -11.30 26.73
CA ARG A 179 36.00 -12.58 26.00
C ARG A 179 34.61 -12.96 25.49
N ARG A 180 33.59 -12.81 26.34
CA ARG A 180 32.19 -13.03 25.94
C ARG A 180 31.79 -12.05 24.84
N ALA A 181 32.07 -10.75 24.98
CA ALA A 181 31.79 -9.75 23.95
C ALA A 181 32.40 -10.11 22.58
N LEU A 182 33.67 -10.55 22.56
CA LEU A 182 34.36 -10.99 21.35
C LEU A 182 33.62 -12.17 20.67
N ARG A 183 33.26 -13.20 21.44
CA ARG A 183 32.54 -14.37 20.93
C ARG A 183 31.15 -14.02 20.40
N MET A 184 30.40 -13.21 21.15
CA MET A 184 29.05 -12.77 20.74
C MET A 184 29.09 -11.97 19.44
N GLY A 185 30.07 -11.07 19.29
CA GLY A 185 30.25 -10.29 18.07
C GLY A 185 30.60 -11.15 16.85
N ARG A 186 31.51 -12.12 17.03
CA ARG A 186 31.86 -13.06 15.97
C ARG A 186 30.67 -13.91 15.53
N PHE A 187 29.96 -14.50 16.50
CA PHE A 187 28.78 -15.32 16.23
C PHE A 187 27.69 -14.52 15.50
N ALA A 188 27.36 -13.31 15.98
CA ALA A 188 26.39 -12.44 15.31
C ALA A 188 26.78 -12.12 13.85
N ALA A 189 28.07 -11.90 13.59
CA ALA A 189 28.60 -11.65 12.24
C ALA A 189 28.54 -12.88 11.33
N GLU A 190 28.87 -14.07 11.84
CA GLU A 190 28.78 -15.34 11.10
C GLU A 190 27.34 -15.57 10.63
N VAL A 191 26.41 -15.41 11.57
CA VAL A 191 24.97 -15.56 11.37
C VAL A 191 24.41 -14.54 10.37
N PHE A 192 24.81 -13.27 10.49
CA PHE A 192 24.44 -12.21 9.55
C PHE A 192 24.98 -12.49 8.14
N ARG A 193 26.26 -12.86 8.02
CA ARG A 193 26.91 -13.12 6.74
C ARG A 193 26.33 -14.34 6.02
N GLU A 194 26.06 -15.41 6.76
CA GLU A 194 25.42 -16.61 6.21
C GLU A 194 24.04 -16.28 5.64
N GLY A 195 23.28 -15.45 6.36
CA GLY A 195 22.04 -14.89 5.85
C GLY A 195 22.20 -14.12 4.55
N LEU A 196 23.09 -13.13 4.48
CA LEU A 196 23.29 -12.37 3.24
C LEU A 196 23.64 -13.28 2.05
N ARG A 197 24.52 -14.28 2.26
CA ARG A 197 24.87 -15.28 1.24
C ARG A 197 23.69 -16.15 0.83
N GLY A 198 22.76 -16.41 1.75
CA GLY A 198 21.47 -17.06 1.50
C GLY A 198 20.42 -16.14 0.85
N GLY A 199 20.82 -15.00 0.27
CA GLY A 199 19.93 -14.06 -0.43
C GLY A 199 19.05 -13.21 0.49
N GLN A 200 19.39 -13.10 1.78
CA GLN A 200 18.62 -12.34 2.76
C GLN A 200 18.87 -10.84 2.66
N THR A 201 17.88 -10.02 3.01
CA THR A 201 18.06 -8.57 3.09
C THR A 201 18.76 -8.16 4.39
N SER A 202 19.63 -7.15 4.31
CA SER A 202 20.32 -6.57 5.48
C SER A 202 19.35 -6.22 6.62
N ARG A 203 18.20 -5.60 6.28
CA ARG A 203 17.17 -5.20 7.24
C ARG A 203 16.56 -6.38 7.99
N TYR A 204 16.25 -7.48 7.29
CA TYR A 204 15.71 -8.69 7.90
C TYR A 204 16.70 -9.29 8.90
N LEU A 205 17.97 -9.39 8.49
CA LEU A 205 19.02 -10.00 9.30
C LEU A 205 19.31 -9.22 10.57
N ARG A 206 19.32 -7.88 10.51
CA ARG A 206 19.46 -7.02 11.71
C ARG A 206 18.40 -7.38 12.76
N LYS A 207 17.13 -7.37 12.36
CA LYS A 207 16.01 -7.72 13.26
C LYS A 207 16.09 -9.18 13.73
N TRP A 208 16.52 -10.10 12.87
CA TRP A 208 16.59 -11.51 13.24
C TRP A 208 17.69 -11.81 14.27
N VAL A 209 18.88 -11.22 14.12
CA VAL A 209 19.98 -11.34 15.10
C VAL A 209 19.54 -10.82 16.48
N GLU A 210 18.64 -9.84 16.54
CA GLU A 210 18.03 -9.36 17.79
C GLU A 210 17.13 -10.41 18.48
N THR A 211 16.54 -11.34 17.72
CA THR A 211 15.65 -12.38 18.27
C THR A 211 16.38 -13.59 18.83
N ILE A 212 17.68 -13.73 18.58
CA ILE A 212 18.46 -14.89 19.03
C ILE A 212 18.47 -14.91 20.57
N PRO A 213 18.07 -16.03 21.21
CA PRO A 213 18.11 -16.20 22.65
C PRO A 213 19.50 -15.95 23.26
N ASN A 214 19.53 -15.36 24.46
CA ASN A 214 20.78 -14.93 25.11
C ASN A 214 21.75 -16.08 25.43
N ASP A 215 21.21 -17.27 25.69
CA ASP A 215 21.93 -18.52 25.97
C ASP A 215 22.63 -19.08 24.72
N ARG A 216 22.04 -18.93 23.53
CA ARG A 216 22.65 -19.32 22.24
C ARG A 216 23.96 -18.58 21.97
N PHE A 217 24.10 -17.34 22.42
CA PHE A 217 25.34 -16.58 22.33
C PHE A 217 26.43 -17.01 23.33
N SER A 218 26.11 -17.89 24.28
CA SER A 218 27.01 -18.34 25.35
C SER A 218 27.51 -19.78 25.18
N ALA A 219 26.90 -20.56 24.28
CA ALA A 219 27.29 -21.94 24.04
C ALA A 219 28.65 -22.02 23.33
N ALA A 220 29.67 -22.49 24.02
CA ALA A 220 30.96 -22.79 23.42
C ALA A 220 30.85 -24.10 22.61
N GLY A 221 30.77 -23.99 21.28
CA GLY A 221 31.07 -25.09 20.35
C GLY A 221 30.14 -26.30 20.37
N GLY A 222 28.86 -26.12 20.05
CA GLY A 222 27.98 -27.22 19.63
C GLY A 222 27.67 -27.12 18.13
N ASP A 223 27.54 -28.26 17.44
CA ASP A 223 27.23 -28.41 16.00
C ASP A 223 25.85 -27.83 15.57
N ASP A 224 25.17 -27.10 16.45
CA ASP A 224 23.86 -26.51 16.26
C ASP A 224 24.00 -25.08 15.70
N HIS A 225 24.48 -24.97 14.45
CA HIS A 225 24.46 -23.70 13.71
C HIS A 225 23.03 -23.13 13.74
N PRO A 226 22.83 -21.85 14.13
CA PRO A 226 21.50 -21.28 14.15
C PRO A 226 20.92 -21.29 12.73
N PHE A 227 19.79 -21.96 12.55
CA PHE A 227 18.99 -21.90 11.34
C PHE A 227 18.70 -20.44 10.99
N VAL A 228 19.33 -19.91 9.94
CA VAL A 228 18.93 -18.63 9.35
C VAL A 228 17.66 -18.92 8.54
N PRO A 229 16.49 -18.41 8.96
CA PRO A 229 15.28 -18.61 8.17
C PRO A 229 15.51 -17.95 6.82
N ARG A 230 15.15 -18.64 5.74
CA ARG A 230 15.06 -17.99 4.43
C ARG A 230 14.11 -16.78 4.58
N ALA A 231 14.48 -15.72 3.89
CA ALA A 231 13.70 -14.52 3.70
C ALA A 231 12.32 -15.00 3.29
N PRO A 232 11.30 -14.20 3.60
CA PRO A 232 10.07 -14.20 2.85
C PRO A 232 10.29 -14.15 1.32
N SER A 233 10.68 -15.26 0.66
CA SER A 233 10.23 -15.48 -0.69
C SER A 233 8.74 -15.67 -0.51
N CYS A 234 7.95 -14.82 -1.15
CA CYS A 234 6.50 -14.94 -1.13
C CYS A 234 6.02 -16.13 -1.99
N ALA A 235 6.82 -17.19 -2.00
CA ALA A 235 6.70 -18.44 -2.72
C ALA A 235 7.03 -19.57 -1.75
N LEU A 236 6.14 -20.56 -1.73
CA LEU A 236 6.38 -21.83 -1.04
C LEU A 236 7.51 -22.59 -1.74
N SER A 237 8.28 -23.40 -1.00
CA SER A 237 9.19 -24.34 -1.66
C SER A 237 8.40 -25.31 -2.53
N ASP A 238 8.97 -25.80 -3.63
CA ASP A 238 8.27 -26.73 -4.53
C ASP A 238 7.83 -28.02 -3.81
N GLU A 239 8.61 -28.47 -2.82
CA GLU A 239 8.29 -29.62 -1.99
C GLU A 239 7.08 -29.35 -1.09
N ALA A 240 7.12 -28.26 -0.31
CA ALA A 240 6.00 -27.86 0.53
C ALA A 240 4.73 -27.59 -0.30
N GLY A 241 4.89 -26.95 -1.45
CA GLY A 241 3.80 -26.69 -2.39
C GLY A 241 3.14 -27.99 -2.88
N ARG A 242 3.92 -28.99 -3.30
CA ARG A 242 3.39 -30.30 -3.72
C ARG A 242 2.68 -31.04 -2.59
N GLU A 243 3.20 -30.99 -1.38
CA GLU A 243 2.58 -31.66 -0.22
C GLU A 243 1.25 -31.00 0.16
N ILE A 244 1.22 -29.66 0.17
CA ILE A 244 -0.02 -28.90 0.38
C ILE A 244 -1.05 -29.23 -0.72
N ASP A 245 -0.66 -29.19 -1.99
CA ASP A 245 -1.56 -29.54 -3.10
C ASP A 245 -2.09 -30.97 -2.96
N GLY A 246 -1.25 -31.91 -2.49
CA GLY A 246 -1.63 -33.28 -2.16
C GLY A 246 -2.74 -33.36 -1.11
N LEU A 247 -2.59 -32.63 0.01
CA LEU A 247 -3.58 -32.56 1.09
C LEU A 247 -4.92 -31.98 0.61
N LEU A 248 -4.88 -30.89 -0.16
CA LEU A 248 -6.09 -30.25 -0.68
C LEU A 248 -6.82 -31.16 -1.69
N ASN A 249 -6.07 -31.83 -2.57
CA ASN A 249 -6.64 -32.77 -3.55
C ASN A 249 -7.18 -34.04 -2.90
N GLU A 250 -6.54 -34.57 -1.86
CA GLU A 250 -7.06 -35.68 -1.05
C GLU A 250 -8.39 -35.31 -0.39
N THR A 251 -8.46 -34.15 0.25
CA THR A 251 -9.67 -33.61 0.87
C THR A 251 -10.83 -33.55 -0.14
N ARG A 252 -10.57 -32.99 -1.34
CA ARG A 252 -11.55 -32.94 -2.43
C ARG A 252 -11.96 -34.34 -2.90
N ARG A 253 -11.02 -35.28 -3.03
CA ARG A 253 -11.29 -36.67 -3.46
C ARG A 253 -12.17 -37.43 -2.48
N GLN A 254 -12.05 -37.12 -1.19
CA GLN A 254 -12.90 -37.64 -0.12
C GLN A 254 -14.31 -37.00 -0.10
N GLY A 255 -14.61 -36.08 -1.02
CA GLY A 255 -15.88 -35.36 -1.07
C GLY A 255 -16.02 -34.30 0.04
N ARG A 256 -14.94 -33.97 0.75
CA ARG A 256 -14.93 -32.95 1.81
C ARG A 256 -14.66 -31.57 1.24
N VAL A 257 -15.34 -30.58 1.80
CA VAL A 257 -15.04 -29.14 1.59
C VAL A 257 -14.33 -28.52 2.79
N GLN A 258 -14.41 -29.14 3.97
CA GLN A 258 -13.81 -28.65 5.21
C GLN A 258 -12.51 -29.43 5.49
N LEU A 259 -11.43 -28.70 5.77
CA LEU A 259 -10.19 -29.25 6.29
C LEU A 259 -10.34 -29.56 7.78
N PHE A 260 -9.76 -30.68 8.21
CA PHE A 260 -9.57 -30.99 9.61
C PHE A 260 -8.46 -30.12 10.22
N GLU A 261 -8.53 -29.89 11.52
CA GLU A 261 -7.61 -28.98 12.22
C GLU A 261 -6.14 -29.42 12.10
N HIS A 262 -5.86 -30.73 12.14
CA HIS A 262 -4.49 -31.24 11.93
C HIS A 262 -3.98 -31.03 10.50
N GLU A 263 -4.87 -31.04 9.50
CA GLU A 263 -4.52 -30.70 8.11
C GLU A 263 -4.17 -29.20 8.01
N VAL A 264 -4.92 -28.34 8.71
CA VAL A 264 -4.61 -26.90 8.81
C VAL A 264 -3.25 -26.67 9.48
N TYR A 265 -2.97 -27.34 10.59
CA TYR A 265 -1.67 -27.26 11.27
C TYR A 265 -0.53 -27.68 10.35
N ARG A 266 -0.72 -28.77 9.59
CA ARG A 266 0.27 -29.25 8.63
C ARG A 266 0.51 -28.25 7.50
N ILE A 267 -0.55 -27.65 6.95
CA ILE A 267 -0.45 -26.63 5.89
C ILE A 267 0.33 -25.40 6.39
N VAL A 268 0.01 -24.91 7.59
CA VAL A 268 0.67 -23.74 8.20
C VAL A 268 2.14 -24.02 8.53
N GLU A 269 2.45 -25.24 8.99
CA GLU A 269 3.82 -25.71 9.22
C GLU A 269 4.62 -25.77 7.92
N LEU A 270 4.07 -26.40 6.88
CA LEU A 270 4.70 -26.51 5.55
C LEU A 270 4.95 -25.16 4.89
N ALA A 271 4.05 -24.20 5.13
CA ALA A 271 4.20 -22.83 4.65
C ALA A 271 5.31 -22.04 5.35
N GLY A 272 5.89 -22.61 6.41
CA GLY A 272 6.95 -21.96 7.20
C GLY A 272 6.42 -20.78 8.03
N ALA A 273 5.11 -20.76 8.32
CA ALA A 273 4.54 -19.71 9.16
C ALA A 273 5.18 -19.77 10.53
N ILE A 274 5.02 -20.91 11.22
CA ILE A 274 5.28 -21.18 12.64
C ILE A 274 5.30 -22.71 12.86
N SER A 275 5.95 -23.20 13.93
CA SER A 275 5.85 -24.61 14.37
C SER A 275 4.61 -24.82 15.27
N PRO A 276 3.62 -25.63 14.86
CA PRO A 276 2.51 -26.02 15.71
C PRO A 276 2.99 -26.70 16.99
N ALA A 277 2.16 -26.66 18.04
CA ALA A 277 2.37 -27.52 19.19
C ALA A 277 2.34 -28.99 18.74
N ARG A 278 3.08 -29.86 19.44
CA ARG A 278 3.09 -31.28 19.11
C ARG A 278 1.67 -31.82 19.19
N HIS A 279 1.21 -32.47 18.13
CA HIS A 279 -0.14 -32.98 18.04
C HIS A 279 -0.16 -34.36 17.37
N VAL A 280 -1.18 -35.15 17.72
CA VAL A 280 -1.42 -36.48 17.15
C VAL A 280 -2.90 -36.60 16.86
N PHE A 281 -3.25 -36.79 15.59
CA PHE A 281 -4.62 -37.11 15.20
C PHE A 281 -4.87 -38.61 15.42
N LEU A 282 -5.90 -38.92 16.19
CA LEU A 282 -6.37 -40.29 16.44
C LEU A 282 -7.66 -40.50 15.65
N PRO A 283 -7.64 -41.27 14.55
CA PRO A 283 -8.87 -41.69 13.88
C PRO A 283 -9.83 -42.39 14.85
N ASP A 284 -11.13 -42.35 14.55
CA ASP A 284 -12.13 -43.04 15.37
C ASP A 284 -11.75 -44.51 15.63
N GLY A 285 -11.85 -44.94 16.89
CA GLY A 285 -11.46 -46.28 17.34
C GLY A 285 -9.96 -46.50 17.56
N THR A 286 -9.12 -45.46 17.49
CA THR A 286 -7.68 -45.55 17.76
C THR A 286 -7.26 -44.88 19.08
N PHE A 287 -6.07 -45.22 19.59
CA PHE A 287 -5.55 -44.71 20.85
C PHE A 287 -4.13 -44.19 20.69
N ILE A 288 -3.75 -43.22 21.52
CA ILE A 288 -2.38 -42.68 21.53
C ILE A 288 -1.39 -43.69 22.10
N GLU A 289 -0.26 -43.84 21.42
CA GLU A 289 0.85 -44.64 21.92
C GLU A 289 1.54 -43.94 23.11
N PRO A 290 1.93 -44.65 24.18
CA PRO A 290 2.59 -44.06 25.34
C PRO A 290 3.85 -43.26 24.98
N ALA A 291 4.60 -43.72 23.98
CA ALA A 291 5.80 -43.03 23.51
C ALA A 291 5.48 -41.67 22.85
N GLU A 292 4.35 -41.55 22.14
CA GLU A 292 3.93 -40.27 21.54
C GLU A 292 3.45 -39.29 22.61
N LEU A 293 2.67 -39.77 23.59
CA LEU A 293 2.21 -38.95 24.71
C LEU A 293 3.38 -38.46 25.57
N ALA A 294 4.38 -39.31 25.83
CA ALA A 294 5.56 -38.95 26.63
C ALA A 294 6.41 -37.84 25.99
N ARG A 295 6.36 -37.68 24.67
CA ARG A 295 7.09 -36.64 23.94
C ARG A 295 6.40 -35.27 23.95
N MET A 296 5.17 -35.17 24.48
CA MET A 296 4.48 -33.88 24.66
C MET A 296 4.97 -33.20 25.95
N ALA A 297 5.20 -31.89 25.89
CA ALA A 297 5.66 -31.09 27.03
C ALA A 297 4.55 -30.86 28.07
N GLY A 298 4.95 -30.57 29.31
CA GLY A 298 4.03 -30.26 30.43
C GLY A 298 3.31 -31.47 31.02
N GLU A 299 2.43 -31.21 31.99
CA GLU A 299 1.66 -32.25 32.74
C GLU A 299 0.24 -32.46 32.21
N ARG A 300 -0.16 -31.71 31.17
CA ARG A 300 -1.51 -31.73 30.59
C ARG A 300 -1.46 -31.80 29.06
N VAL A 301 -2.54 -32.32 28.49
CA VAL A 301 -2.82 -32.29 27.05
C VAL A 301 -4.23 -31.79 26.81
N VAL A 302 -4.46 -31.28 25.61
CA VAL A 302 -5.78 -30.83 25.14
C VAL A 302 -6.30 -31.86 24.14
N LEU A 303 -7.51 -32.35 24.35
CA LEU A 303 -8.22 -33.20 23.41
C LEU A 303 -9.25 -32.38 22.67
N LYS A 304 -9.30 -32.53 21.35
CA LYS A 304 -10.27 -31.82 20.49
C LYS A 304 -10.97 -32.80 19.57
N LEU A 305 -12.28 -32.80 19.59
CA LEU A 305 -13.08 -33.60 18.68
C LEU A 305 -12.87 -33.11 17.24
N VAL A 306 -12.61 -34.03 16.32
CA VAL A 306 -12.51 -33.74 14.89
C VAL A 306 -13.74 -34.32 14.20
N SER A 307 -14.61 -33.42 13.74
CA SER A 307 -15.87 -33.74 13.08
C SER A 307 -16.08 -32.80 11.89
N PRO A 308 -16.64 -33.28 10.77
CA PRO A 308 -17.06 -32.41 9.68
C PRO A 308 -18.27 -31.53 10.05
N ASP A 309 -19.05 -31.90 11.08
CA ASP A 309 -20.32 -31.26 11.43
C ASP A 309 -20.20 -30.26 12.60
N VAL A 310 -19.08 -30.27 13.34
CA VAL A 310 -18.89 -29.45 14.55
C VAL A 310 -17.89 -28.32 14.28
N VAL A 311 -18.42 -27.11 14.06
CA VAL A 311 -17.60 -25.90 13.81
C VAL A 311 -17.25 -25.17 15.12
N HIS A 312 -18.19 -25.06 16.07
CA HIS A 312 -17.97 -24.41 17.39
C HIS A 312 -17.71 -25.46 18.49
N LYS A 313 -16.48 -25.97 18.54
CA LYS A 313 -16.09 -27.13 19.36
C LYS A 313 -16.29 -26.92 20.87
N THR A 314 -15.96 -25.74 21.39
CA THR A 314 -16.04 -25.45 22.83
C THR A 314 -17.48 -25.47 23.35
N GLU A 315 -18.42 -24.92 22.58
CA GLU A 315 -19.84 -24.85 22.94
C GLU A 315 -20.54 -26.23 22.85
N ALA A 316 -19.99 -27.12 22.01
CA ALA A 316 -20.45 -28.51 21.86
C ALA A 316 -19.77 -29.51 22.82
N GLY A 317 -18.92 -29.04 23.76
CA GLY A 317 -18.15 -29.93 24.65
C GLY A 317 -17.02 -30.70 23.94
N GLY A 318 -16.66 -30.31 22.72
CA GLY A 318 -15.64 -30.94 21.88
C GLY A 318 -14.19 -30.59 22.25
N VAL A 319 -13.93 -29.94 23.40
CA VAL A 319 -12.58 -29.64 23.90
C VAL A 319 -12.45 -30.09 25.36
N ALA A 320 -11.42 -30.88 25.68
CA ALA A 320 -11.17 -31.35 27.04
C ALA A 320 -9.69 -31.17 27.45
N PHE A 321 -9.46 -30.65 28.65
CA PHE A 321 -8.13 -30.57 29.25
C PHE A 321 -7.90 -31.78 30.16
N VAL A 322 -6.87 -32.56 29.89
CA VAL A 322 -6.64 -33.86 30.55
C VAL A 322 -5.21 -33.93 31.05
N SER A 323 -4.99 -34.59 32.19
CA SER A 323 -3.63 -34.92 32.65
C SER A 323 -2.90 -35.77 31.61
N LYS A 324 -1.59 -35.58 31.46
CA LYS A 324 -0.72 -36.33 30.54
C LYS A 324 -0.48 -37.76 31.05
N ASP A 325 -1.56 -38.55 31.08
CA ASP A 325 -1.61 -39.95 31.48
C ASP A 325 -2.41 -40.74 30.44
N VAL A 326 -1.87 -41.90 30.01
CA VAL A 326 -2.45 -42.69 28.92
C VAL A 326 -3.87 -43.15 29.24
N VAL A 327 -4.15 -43.51 30.51
CA VAL A 327 -5.47 -43.98 30.93
C VAL A 327 -6.46 -42.82 30.97
N ALA A 328 -6.05 -41.67 31.49
CA ALA A 328 -6.87 -40.46 31.53
C ALA A 328 -7.24 -39.97 30.12
N VAL A 329 -6.25 -39.91 29.21
CA VAL A 329 -6.45 -39.54 27.80
C VAL A 329 -7.39 -40.51 27.11
N ARG A 330 -7.15 -41.83 27.23
CA ARG A 330 -8.02 -42.87 26.64
C ARG A 330 -9.47 -42.70 27.06
N ARG A 331 -9.73 -42.62 28.37
CA ARG A 331 -11.10 -42.48 28.89
C ARG A 331 -11.77 -41.20 28.42
N ALA A 332 -11.01 -40.12 28.24
CA ALA A 332 -11.56 -38.87 27.74
C ALA A 332 -11.87 -38.93 26.24
N VAL A 333 -11.01 -39.55 25.43
CA VAL A 333 -11.27 -39.79 24.00
C VAL A 333 -12.54 -40.63 23.80
N GLU A 334 -12.70 -41.73 24.56
CA GLU A 334 -13.89 -42.59 24.50
C GLU A 334 -15.15 -41.80 24.84
N ARG A 335 -15.17 -41.10 25.97
CA ARG A 335 -16.31 -40.26 26.37
C ARG A 335 -16.67 -39.21 25.31
N MET A 336 -15.69 -38.44 24.82
CA MET A 336 -15.93 -37.41 23.82
C MET A 336 -16.53 -37.98 22.53
N THR A 337 -16.07 -39.15 22.13
CA THR A 337 -16.54 -39.83 20.91
C THR A 337 -17.96 -40.39 21.09
N ASP A 338 -18.22 -41.01 22.23
CA ASP A 338 -19.54 -41.58 22.57
C ASP A 338 -20.60 -40.47 22.72
N ASP A 339 -20.26 -39.38 23.39
CA ASP A 339 -21.15 -38.22 23.57
C ASP A 339 -21.50 -37.57 22.21
N ALA A 340 -20.52 -37.40 21.31
CA ALA A 340 -20.75 -36.88 19.97
C ALA A 340 -21.62 -37.82 19.11
N LYS A 341 -21.37 -39.13 19.18
CA LYS A 341 -22.17 -40.15 18.48
C LYS A 341 -23.60 -40.20 19.03
N ALA A 342 -23.80 -40.03 20.33
CA ALA A 342 -25.13 -39.95 20.95
C ALA A 342 -25.94 -38.73 20.46
N LEU A 343 -25.26 -37.65 20.05
CA LEU A 343 -25.85 -36.48 19.42
C LEU A 343 -26.00 -36.60 17.89
N ALA A 344 -25.78 -37.81 17.33
CA ALA A 344 -25.81 -38.11 15.90
C ALA A 344 -24.85 -37.27 15.04
N GLN A 345 -23.74 -36.82 15.62
CA GLN A 345 -22.68 -36.09 14.90
C GLN A 345 -21.70 -37.08 14.27
N ALA A 346 -21.25 -36.82 13.04
CA ALA A 346 -20.17 -37.62 12.45
C ALA A 346 -18.86 -37.36 13.18
N VAL A 347 -18.12 -38.41 13.55
CA VAL A 347 -16.82 -38.28 14.23
C VAL A 347 -15.73 -38.87 13.34
N ALA A 348 -14.76 -38.04 12.94
CA ALA A 348 -13.57 -38.51 12.23
C ALA A 348 -12.50 -39.01 13.21
N GLY A 349 -12.45 -38.45 14.41
CA GLY A 349 -11.49 -38.83 15.44
C GLY A 349 -11.32 -37.77 16.53
N VAL A 350 -10.23 -37.87 17.29
CA VAL A 350 -9.83 -36.90 18.32
C VAL A 350 -8.39 -36.45 18.08
N LEU A 351 -8.16 -35.15 18.11
CA LEU A 351 -6.83 -34.55 18.05
C LEU A 351 -6.29 -34.37 19.48
N VAL A 352 -5.16 -35.00 19.78
CA VAL A 352 -4.42 -34.80 21.03
C VAL A 352 -3.35 -33.75 20.78
N VAL A 353 -3.38 -32.64 21.53
CA VAL A 353 -2.47 -31.50 21.36
C VAL A 353 -1.74 -31.24 22.68
N GLU A 354 -0.44 -30.94 22.58
CA GLU A 354 0.34 -30.42 23.70
C GLU A 354 -0.31 -29.16 24.28
N PHE A 355 -0.43 -29.10 25.61
CA PHE A 355 -0.96 -27.92 26.28
C PHE A 355 0.04 -26.77 26.21
N VAL A 356 -0.39 -25.62 25.68
CA VAL A 356 0.43 -24.41 25.59
C VAL A 356 0.09 -23.51 26.79
N GLU A 357 1.07 -23.25 27.65
CA GLU A 357 0.93 -22.26 28.72
C GLU A 357 0.88 -20.85 28.12
N GLU A 358 -0.24 -20.16 28.29
CA GLU A 358 -0.45 -18.80 27.79
C GLU A 358 0.43 -17.78 28.53
N ALA A 359 0.97 -16.80 27.79
CA ALA A 359 1.81 -15.75 28.35
C ALA A 359 1.04 -14.72 29.22
N GLY A 360 -0.29 -14.79 29.29
CA GLY A 360 -1.13 -13.94 30.14
C GLY A 360 -2.62 -14.06 29.81
N HIS A 361 -3.47 -13.59 30.73
CA HIS A 361 -4.92 -13.50 30.53
C HIS A 361 -5.32 -12.04 30.31
N GLY A 362 -5.91 -11.72 29.15
CA GLY A 362 -6.45 -10.38 28.86
C GLY A 362 -6.50 -10.05 27.36
N LEU A 363 -7.18 -8.95 27.02
CA LEU A 363 -7.26 -8.42 25.65
C LEU A 363 -5.86 -8.23 25.05
N GLY A 364 -5.60 -8.74 23.84
CA GLY A 364 -4.29 -8.57 23.18
C GLY A 364 -3.20 -9.56 23.60
N SER A 365 -3.57 -10.69 24.22
CA SER A 365 -2.70 -11.85 24.43
C SER A 365 -2.72 -12.85 23.27
N GLU A 366 -3.59 -12.67 22.29
CA GLU A 366 -3.83 -13.57 21.16
C GLU A 366 -3.94 -12.81 19.85
N LEU A 367 -3.58 -13.48 18.74
CA LEU A 367 -3.66 -12.94 17.39
C LEU A 367 -4.47 -13.89 16.51
N PHE A 368 -5.31 -13.37 15.61
CA PHE A 368 -5.78 -14.17 14.48
C PHE A 368 -5.06 -13.78 13.19
N VAL A 369 -4.83 -14.75 12.31
CA VAL A 369 -4.41 -14.52 10.92
C VAL A 369 -5.20 -15.45 10.02
N GLY A 370 -5.73 -14.91 8.93
CA GLY A 370 -6.50 -15.68 7.97
C GLY A 370 -6.35 -15.18 6.54
N ILE A 371 -6.63 -16.07 5.59
CA ILE A 371 -6.80 -15.79 4.17
C ILE A 371 -8.18 -16.22 3.71
N ARG A 372 -8.81 -15.39 2.88
CA ARG A 372 -10.13 -15.68 2.32
C ARG A 372 -10.22 -15.20 0.89
N GLN A 373 -10.77 -16.05 0.02
CA GLN A 373 -11.13 -15.71 -1.35
C GLN A 373 -12.31 -14.73 -1.36
N THR A 374 -12.14 -13.65 -2.13
CA THR A 374 -13.18 -12.66 -2.39
C THR A 374 -13.41 -12.56 -3.89
N ARG A 375 -14.66 -12.28 -4.27
CA ARG A 375 -15.07 -12.22 -5.67
C ARG A 375 -14.29 -11.15 -6.44
N GLU A 376 -14.07 -9.99 -5.83
CA GLU A 376 -13.51 -8.80 -6.48
C GLU A 376 -11.98 -8.74 -6.43
N PHE A 377 -11.37 -9.12 -5.30
CA PHE A 377 -9.94 -8.92 -5.04
C PHE A 377 -9.14 -10.24 -5.00
N GLY A 378 -9.79 -11.38 -5.22
CA GLY A 378 -9.17 -12.69 -5.05
C GLY A 378 -8.85 -12.95 -3.58
N PRO A 379 -7.73 -13.63 -3.26
CA PRO A 379 -7.39 -13.95 -1.89
C PRO A 379 -6.96 -12.69 -1.11
N VAL A 380 -7.57 -12.50 0.06
CA VAL A 380 -7.32 -11.40 0.98
C VAL A 380 -6.74 -11.95 2.27
N ILE A 381 -5.61 -11.40 2.72
CA ILE A 381 -5.05 -11.67 4.05
C ILE A 381 -5.64 -10.70 5.07
N ALA A 382 -5.95 -11.20 6.26
CA ALA A 382 -6.41 -10.43 7.41
C ALA A 382 -5.64 -10.82 8.69
N ALA A 383 -5.31 -9.85 9.53
CA ALA A 383 -4.69 -10.08 10.84
C ALA A 383 -5.15 -9.05 11.88
N GLY A 384 -5.39 -9.48 13.11
CA GLY A 384 -5.87 -8.63 14.20
C GLY A 384 -5.90 -9.34 15.55
N LEU A 385 -6.55 -8.72 16.54
CA LEU A 385 -6.73 -9.31 17.88
C LEU A 385 -7.48 -10.64 17.77
N GLY A 386 -6.89 -11.71 18.31
CA GLY A 386 -7.48 -13.05 18.32
C GLY A 386 -8.27 -13.35 19.59
N GLY A 387 -8.86 -14.55 19.63
CA GLY A 387 -9.63 -15.05 20.76
C GLY A 387 -11.14 -14.91 20.62
N VAL A 388 -11.87 -15.26 21.67
CA VAL A 388 -13.35 -15.28 21.67
C VAL A 388 -14.00 -13.90 21.49
N ASP A 389 -13.31 -12.84 21.88
CA ASP A 389 -13.82 -11.46 21.80
C ASP A 389 -13.59 -10.81 20.43
N THR A 390 -12.93 -11.50 19.49
CA THR A 390 -12.54 -10.95 18.18
C THR A 390 -13.72 -10.37 17.40
N GLU A 391 -14.84 -11.08 17.36
CA GLU A 391 -16.03 -10.67 16.58
C GLU A 391 -16.70 -9.42 17.16
N TYR A 392 -16.74 -9.33 18.49
CA TYR A 392 -17.24 -8.14 19.19
C TYR A 392 -16.35 -6.92 18.92
N LEU A 393 -15.02 -7.08 19.03
CA LEU A 393 -14.07 -6.00 18.82
C LEU A 393 -14.04 -5.53 17.37
N ALA A 394 -14.13 -6.45 16.41
CA ALA A 394 -14.23 -6.11 14.99
C ALA A 394 -15.49 -5.28 14.68
N THR A 395 -16.59 -5.52 15.41
CA THR A 395 -17.85 -4.79 15.26
C THR A 395 -17.85 -3.45 16.00
N ALA A 396 -17.21 -3.38 17.17
CA ALA A 396 -17.20 -2.19 18.03
C ALA A 396 -16.14 -1.14 17.65
N MET A 397 -15.08 -1.54 16.95
CA MET A 397 -13.97 -0.65 16.56
C MET A 397 -14.15 -0.08 15.15
N ARG A 398 -13.48 1.04 14.87
CA ARG A 398 -13.41 1.59 13.51
C ARG A 398 -12.66 0.62 12.58
N ALA A 399 -13.13 0.51 11.34
CA ALA A 399 -12.44 -0.25 10.29
C ALA A 399 -10.96 0.18 10.17
N GLY A 400 -10.06 -0.80 10.04
CA GLY A 400 -8.61 -0.60 9.96
C GLY A 400 -7.90 -0.43 11.32
N VAL A 401 -8.63 -0.22 12.42
CA VAL A 401 -8.03 -0.11 13.78
C VAL A 401 -7.86 -1.48 14.44
N ALA A 402 -8.84 -2.38 14.25
CA ALA A 402 -8.86 -3.71 14.85
C ALA A 402 -8.16 -4.78 14.01
N VAL A 403 -8.25 -4.67 12.68
CA VAL A 403 -7.83 -5.69 11.72
C VAL A 403 -7.16 -5.02 10.52
N ALA A 404 -5.94 -5.46 10.21
CA ALA A 404 -5.28 -5.14 8.95
C ALA A 404 -5.77 -6.11 7.86
N LYS A 405 -6.13 -5.59 6.68
CA LYS A 405 -6.57 -6.39 5.52
C LYS A 405 -5.83 -5.94 4.26
N ALA A 406 -5.45 -6.87 3.40
CA ALA A 406 -4.87 -6.57 2.09
C ALA A 406 -5.13 -7.68 1.06
N ALA A 407 -5.22 -7.31 -0.23
CA ALA A 407 -5.22 -8.29 -1.32
C ALA A 407 -3.85 -8.99 -1.37
N ALA A 408 -3.81 -10.31 -1.17
CA ALA A 408 -2.57 -11.08 -1.05
C ALA A 408 -1.75 -11.10 -2.35
N MET A 409 -2.43 -10.98 -3.49
CA MET A 409 -1.79 -10.92 -4.82
C MET A 409 -1.00 -9.62 -5.04
N ASP A 410 -1.37 -8.53 -4.35
CA ASP A 410 -0.84 -7.17 -4.57
C ASP A 410 -0.06 -6.62 -3.36
N THR A 411 0.10 -7.42 -2.30
CA THR A 411 0.79 -7.00 -1.07
C THR A 411 2.06 -7.81 -0.83
N SER A 412 3.09 -7.18 -0.29
CA SER A 412 4.26 -7.88 0.25
C SER A 412 4.09 -8.10 1.76
N PRO A 413 4.83 -9.05 2.36
CA PRO A 413 4.83 -9.22 3.82
C PRO A 413 5.21 -7.93 4.56
N GLU A 414 6.13 -7.13 4.02
CA GLU A 414 6.56 -5.85 4.61
C GLU A 414 5.47 -4.78 4.50
N ARG A 415 4.79 -4.71 3.35
CA ARG A 415 3.65 -3.79 3.14
C ARG A 415 2.52 -4.13 4.09
N PHE A 416 2.20 -5.43 4.23
CA PHE A 416 1.17 -5.89 5.15
C PHE A 416 1.55 -5.69 6.61
N PHE A 417 2.81 -5.92 6.99
CA PHE A 417 3.29 -5.66 8.34
C PHE A 417 3.18 -4.19 8.72
N LYS A 418 3.51 -3.26 7.81
CA LYS A 418 3.28 -1.82 8.05
C LYS A 418 1.81 -1.47 8.29
N LEU A 419 0.90 -2.08 7.53
CA LEU A 419 -0.54 -1.92 7.77
C LEU A 419 -0.93 -2.47 9.16
N PHE A 420 -0.32 -3.58 9.56
CA PHE A 420 -0.54 -4.16 10.87
C PHE A 420 0.03 -3.30 12.01
N GLU A 421 1.17 -2.63 11.81
CA GLU A 421 1.79 -1.72 12.80
C GLU A 421 0.86 -0.57 13.24
N GLU A 422 -0.03 -0.13 12.36
CA GLU A 422 -1.01 0.93 12.62
C GLU A 422 -2.20 0.47 13.49
N THR A 423 -2.32 -0.84 13.75
CA THR A 423 -3.46 -1.42 14.49
C THR A 423 -3.27 -1.37 16.00
N ALA A 424 -4.39 -1.39 16.73
CA ALA A 424 -4.39 -1.57 18.18
C ALA A 424 -3.79 -2.93 18.57
N ALA A 425 -3.98 -3.96 17.73
CA ALA A 425 -3.41 -5.29 17.92
C ALA A 425 -1.88 -5.24 18.01
N TYR A 426 -1.22 -4.60 17.04
CA TYR A 426 0.23 -4.46 17.08
C TYR A 426 0.70 -3.69 18.32
N SER A 427 0.02 -2.59 18.66
CA SER A 427 0.40 -1.77 19.84
C SER A 427 0.37 -2.57 21.15
N MET A 428 -0.60 -3.49 21.30
CA MET A 428 -0.67 -4.39 22.45
C MET A 428 0.43 -5.46 22.39
N LEU A 429 0.60 -6.11 21.24
CA LEU A 429 1.58 -7.20 21.05
C LEU A 429 3.04 -6.73 21.17
N ALA A 430 3.32 -5.50 20.72
CA ALA A 430 4.63 -4.86 20.75
C ALA A 430 4.96 -4.24 22.12
N GLY A 431 3.99 -4.16 23.04
CA GLY A 431 4.15 -3.55 24.36
C GLY A 431 4.26 -2.02 24.34
N THR A 432 3.77 -1.35 23.29
CA THR A 432 3.73 0.13 23.23
C THR A 432 2.47 0.68 23.90
N ALA A 433 1.42 -0.13 24.01
CA ALA A 433 0.24 0.17 24.80
C ALA A 433 0.54 0.12 26.30
N ARG A 434 -0.03 1.05 27.07
CA ARG A 434 0.16 1.13 28.53
C ARG A 434 -0.31 -0.16 29.20
N GLY A 435 0.57 -0.81 29.96
CA GLY A 435 0.26 -2.03 30.71
C GLY A 435 0.53 -3.33 29.95
N HIS A 436 1.04 -3.27 28.72
CA HIS A 436 1.41 -4.44 27.93
C HIS A 436 2.93 -4.61 27.86
N GLU A 437 3.39 -5.86 27.89
CA GLU A 437 4.77 -6.21 27.58
C GLU A 437 4.86 -6.79 26.17
N ARG A 438 6.04 -6.73 25.55
CA ARG A 438 6.24 -7.30 24.22
C ARG A 438 6.17 -8.83 24.25
N ILE A 439 5.11 -9.40 23.68
CA ILE A 439 4.85 -10.84 23.67
C ILE A 439 5.31 -11.55 22.39
N VAL A 440 5.55 -10.81 21.29
CA VAL A 440 6.05 -11.36 20.01
C VAL A 440 7.07 -10.44 19.35
N GLY A 441 8.03 -11.03 18.63
CA GLY A 441 8.99 -10.28 17.81
C GLY A 441 8.45 -9.98 16.41
N ASP A 442 8.83 -8.85 15.83
CA ASP A 442 8.40 -8.46 14.47
C ASP A 442 8.76 -9.51 13.42
N ALA A 443 9.91 -10.18 13.58
CA ALA A 443 10.36 -11.21 12.66
C ALA A 443 9.43 -12.44 12.64
N GLU A 444 8.79 -12.76 13.77
CA GLU A 444 7.81 -13.86 13.85
C GLU A 444 6.50 -13.48 13.16
N LEU A 445 6.01 -12.25 13.38
CA LEU A 445 4.84 -11.73 12.66
C LEU A 445 5.09 -11.69 11.14
N MET A 446 6.26 -11.21 10.72
CA MET A 446 6.69 -11.19 9.32
C MET A 446 6.74 -12.59 8.69
N ARG A 447 7.24 -13.61 9.43
CA ARG A 447 7.23 -15.01 8.97
C ARG A 447 5.82 -15.53 8.79
N CYS A 448 4.94 -15.29 9.78
CA CYS A 448 3.53 -15.67 9.72
C CYS A 448 2.85 -15.04 8.50
N PHE A 449 2.97 -13.72 8.33
CA PHE A 449 2.35 -13.01 7.20
C PHE A 449 2.91 -13.48 5.86
N ASN A 450 4.22 -13.73 5.75
CA ASN A 450 4.79 -14.31 4.54
C ASN A 450 4.15 -15.66 4.18
N ALA A 451 4.04 -16.55 5.15
CA ALA A 451 3.49 -17.88 4.91
C ALA A 451 2.03 -17.82 4.46
N PHE A 452 1.20 -16.99 5.10
CA PHE A 452 -0.19 -16.81 4.69
C PHE A 452 -0.32 -16.15 3.31
N ILE A 453 0.52 -15.17 2.97
CA ILE A 453 0.51 -14.56 1.63
C ILE A 453 0.98 -15.59 0.58
N ALA A 454 2.00 -16.40 0.88
CA ALA A 454 2.48 -17.45 -0.02
C ALA A 454 1.42 -18.55 -0.25
N LEU A 455 0.72 -18.96 0.81
CA LEU A 455 -0.44 -19.86 0.74
C LEU A 455 -1.55 -19.28 -0.12
N ALA A 456 -1.91 -18.00 0.10
CA ALA A 456 -2.92 -17.32 -0.69
C ALA A 456 -2.57 -17.32 -2.20
N ARG A 457 -1.33 -16.94 -2.56
CA ARG A 457 -0.91 -16.85 -3.96
C ARG A 457 -0.89 -18.21 -4.67
N ARG A 458 -0.49 -19.28 -3.97
CA ARG A 458 -0.44 -20.63 -4.56
C ARG A 458 -1.79 -21.33 -4.54
N CYS A 459 -2.42 -21.40 -3.37
CA CYS A 459 -3.51 -22.33 -3.09
C CYS A 459 -4.89 -21.73 -3.35
N CYS A 460 -5.01 -20.40 -3.42
CA CYS A 460 -6.28 -19.74 -3.75
C CYS A 460 -6.39 -19.40 -5.24
N ALA A 461 -5.29 -19.23 -5.97
CA ALA A 461 -5.29 -18.86 -7.39
C ALA A 461 -5.04 -20.05 -8.34
N ALA A 462 -5.24 -21.28 -7.86
CA ALA A 462 -4.89 -22.48 -8.61
C ALA A 462 -5.61 -22.59 -9.96
N SER A 463 -4.87 -23.05 -10.97
CA SER A 463 -5.33 -23.26 -12.34
C SER A 463 -6.49 -24.26 -12.43
N ALA A 464 -7.32 -24.14 -13.46
CA ALA A 464 -8.49 -24.98 -13.70
C ALA A 464 -8.19 -26.49 -13.50
N GLY A 465 -8.84 -27.10 -12.50
CA GLY A 465 -8.76 -28.54 -12.20
C GLY A 465 -8.17 -28.93 -10.84
N GLY A 466 -7.51 -28.01 -10.11
CA GLY A 466 -6.99 -28.27 -8.75
C GLY A 466 -7.98 -27.96 -7.62
N ALA A 467 -7.75 -28.52 -6.42
CA ALA A 467 -8.42 -28.07 -5.20
C ALA A 467 -7.97 -26.64 -4.82
N CYS A 468 -8.92 -25.73 -4.65
CA CYS A 468 -8.66 -24.33 -4.30
C CYS A 468 -9.07 -24.07 -2.86
N LEU A 469 -8.22 -23.38 -2.11
CA LEU A 469 -8.50 -22.92 -0.76
C LEU A 469 -9.38 -21.66 -0.83
N ASP A 470 -10.61 -21.76 -0.34
CA ASP A 470 -11.53 -20.61 -0.23
C ASP A 470 -11.26 -19.80 1.03
N GLU A 471 -10.85 -20.48 2.10
CA GLU A 471 -10.64 -19.87 3.41
C GLU A 471 -9.63 -20.70 4.22
N LEU A 472 -8.75 -20.02 4.95
CA LEU A 472 -7.88 -20.62 5.96
C LEU A 472 -7.65 -19.59 7.06
N GLU A 473 -7.99 -19.94 8.28
CA GLU A 473 -7.88 -19.08 9.46
C GLU A 473 -7.22 -19.86 10.60
N VAL A 474 -6.32 -19.18 11.30
CA VAL A 474 -5.84 -19.61 12.62
C VAL A 474 -6.29 -18.57 13.63
N ASN A 475 -7.13 -19.00 14.57
CA ASN A 475 -7.68 -18.14 15.62
C ASN A 475 -7.95 -18.95 16.89
N PRO A 476 -7.17 -18.81 17.97
CA PRO A 476 -6.05 -17.87 18.12
C PRO A 476 -4.68 -18.48 17.78
N PHE A 477 -3.73 -17.60 17.42
CA PHE A 477 -2.32 -17.78 17.72
C PHE A 477 -2.06 -17.30 19.15
N ALA A 478 -1.54 -18.20 19.98
CA ALA A 478 -0.98 -17.88 21.28
C ALA A 478 0.54 -17.66 21.19
N PHE A 479 1.15 -17.20 22.29
CA PHE A 479 2.58 -16.90 22.33
C PHE A 479 3.30 -17.68 23.44
N ARG A 480 4.34 -18.44 23.06
CA ARG A 480 5.23 -19.16 24.00
C ARG A 480 6.68 -18.76 23.73
N GLY A 481 7.32 -18.08 24.70
CA GLY A 481 8.71 -17.64 24.56
C GLY A 481 8.94 -16.74 23.34
N ARG A 482 7.98 -15.84 23.05
CA ARG A 482 7.93 -14.95 21.87
C ARG A 482 7.76 -15.63 20.50
N LYS A 483 7.50 -16.94 20.49
CA LYS A 483 7.07 -17.65 19.28
C LYS A 483 5.55 -17.70 19.26
N MET A 484 4.98 -17.61 18.07
CA MET A 484 3.56 -17.83 17.88
C MET A 484 3.28 -19.34 17.90
N VAL A 485 2.10 -19.76 18.32
CA VAL A 485 1.67 -21.16 18.31
C VAL A 485 0.18 -21.20 17.93
N PRO A 486 -0.21 -21.86 16.83
CA PRO A 486 -1.62 -22.01 16.46
C PRO A 486 -2.35 -22.85 17.52
N LEU A 487 -3.42 -22.30 18.10
CA LEU A 487 -4.28 -23.01 19.06
C LEU A 487 -5.57 -23.52 18.44
N ASP A 488 -6.06 -22.97 17.34
CA ASP A 488 -7.16 -23.54 16.57
C ASP A 488 -7.02 -23.14 15.11
N GLY A 489 -7.53 -23.98 14.22
CA GLY A 489 -7.34 -23.83 12.78
C GLY A 489 -8.56 -24.29 12.00
N ARG A 490 -9.03 -23.44 11.09
CA ARG A 490 -10.15 -23.71 10.20
C ARG A 490 -9.72 -23.51 8.75
N GLY A 491 -10.05 -24.44 7.87
CA GLY A 491 -9.82 -24.28 6.44
C GLY A 491 -10.94 -24.87 5.59
N ARG A 492 -11.25 -24.23 4.47
CA ARG A 492 -12.35 -24.61 3.57
C ARG A 492 -11.91 -24.53 2.12
N LEU A 493 -12.24 -25.54 1.35
CA LEU A 493 -12.07 -25.58 -0.10
C LEU A 493 -13.26 -24.89 -0.79
N GLY A 494 -12.98 -24.32 -1.96
CA GLY A 494 -14.00 -23.75 -2.83
C GLY A 494 -13.66 -23.89 -4.30
N GLU A 495 -14.45 -23.24 -5.13
CA GLU A 495 -14.24 -23.23 -6.57
C GLU A 495 -13.23 -22.13 -6.95
N PRO A 496 -12.28 -22.41 -7.85
CA PRO A 496 -11.38 -21.39 -8.37
C PRO A 496 -12.15 -20.24 -9.01
N ILE A 497 -11.74 -19.01 -8.73
CA ILE A 497 -12.27 -17.83 -9.43
C ILE A 497 -11.48 -17.65 -10.71
N ALA A 498 -12.10 -17.95 -11.86
CA ALA A 498 -11.47 -17.73 -13.15
C ALA A 498 -11.40 -16.22 -13.47
N ALA A 499 -10.22 -15.77 -13.92
CA ALA A 499 -10.05 -14.43 -14.46
C ALA A 499 -10.76 -14.27 -15.81
N ALA A 500 -11.25 -13.05 -16.07
CA ALA A 500 -11.76 -12.69 -17.38
C ALA A 500 -10.62 -12.63 -18.40
N ARG A 501 -10.92 -12.92 -19.67
CA ARG A 501 -9.89 -12.80 -20.72
C ARG A 501 -9.50 -11.34 -20.93
N SER A 502 -8.22 -11.11 -21.18
CA SER A 502 -7.68 -9.77 -21.45
C SER A 502 -8.41 -9.11 -22.63
N ARG A 503 -8.63 -7.80 -22.52
CA ARG A 503 -9.28 -7.01 -23.57
C ARG A 503 -8.27 -6.30 -24.46
N PRO A 504 -8.55 -6.10 -25.77
CA PRO A 504 -7.71 -5.29 -26.62
C PRO A 504 -7.68 -3.84 -26.15
N LEU A 505 -6.65 -3.46 -25.41
CA LEU A 505 -6.50 -2.12 -24.84
C LEU A 505 -6.47 -1.03 -25.93
N GLU A 506 -5.94 -1.34 -27.11
CA GLU A 506 -5.98 -0.43 -28.27
C GLU A 506 -7.41 -0.12 -28.72
N SER A 507 -8.33 -1.10 -28.67
CA SER A 507 -9.74 -0.86 -28.99
C SER A 507 -10.42 0.02 -27.93
N VAL A 508 -10.02 -0.11 -26.65
CA VAL A 508 -10.47 0.79 -25.58
C VAL A 508 -9.93 2.21 -25.81
N ALA A 509 -8.65 2.35 -26.18
CA ALA A 509 -8.05 3.64 -26.50
C ALA A 509 -8.72 4.31 -27.71
N ARG A 510 -9.00 3.54 -28.78
CA ARG A 510 -9.72 4.02 -29.98
C ARG A 510 -11.16 4.41 -29.70
N MET A 511 -11.81 3.82 -28.69
CA MET A 511 -13.11 4.27 -28.23
C MET A 511 -13.04 5.71 -27.69
N LEU A 512 -11.95 6.11 -27.03
CA LEU A 512 -11.81 7.46 -26.47
C LEU A 512 -11.56 8.52 -27.57
N GLU A 513 -10.92 8.15 -28.67
CA GLU A 513 -10.60 9.04 -29.80
C GLU A 513 -10.85 8.33 -31.14
N PRO A 514 -12.12 8.15 -31.53
CA PRO A 514 -12.47 7.48 -32.78
C PRO A 514 -12.26 8.40 -33.98
N GLU A 515 -11.83 7.84 -35.12
CA GLU A 515 -11.76 8.54 -36.40
C GLU A 515 -13.06 8.39 -37.22
N SER A 516 -13.87 7.38 -36.90
CA SER A 516 -15.19 7.12 -37.52
C SER A 516 -16.22 6.64 -36.48
N ILE A 517 -17.45 7.14 -36.60
CA ILE A 517 -18.56 6.82 -35.68
C ILE A 517 -19.79 6.40 -36.47
N ALA A 518 -20.48 5.35 -36.01
CA ALA A 518 -21.83 4.98 -36.46
C ALA A 518 -22.83 5.03 -35.30
N VAL A 519 -24.05 5.50 -35.53
CA VAL A 519 -25.12 5.56 -34.52
C VAL A 519 -26.33 4.74 -34.95
N VAL A 520 -26.72 3.77 -34.12
CA VAL A 520 -27.94 2.96 -34.31
C VAL A 520 -29.06 3.49 -33.43
N GLY A 521 -30.29 3.53 -33.95
CA GLY A 521 -31.47 3.95 -33.18
C GLY A 521 -31.84 5.42 -33.34
N VAL A 522 -31.26 6.13 -34.31
CA VAL A 522 -31.67 7.49 -34.67
C VAL A 522 -33.06 7.49 -35.33
N SER A 523 -33.90 8.45 -34.95
CA SER A 523 -35.24 8.64 -35.51
C SER A 523 -35.27 9.84 -36.47
N GLY A 524 -35.63 9.61 -37.74
CA GLY A 524 -35.83 10.69 -38.71
C GLY A 524 -37.07 11.56 -38.46
N LYS A 525 -38.08 11.05 -37.73
CA LYS A 525 -39.38 11.71 -37.55
C LYS A 525 -39.50 12.56 -36.29
N ARG A 526 -39.04 12.02 -35.16
CA ARG A 526 -39.11 12.68 -33.84
C ARG A 526 -37.75 12.73 -33.18
N GLU A 527 -37.58 13.64 -32.24
CA GLU A 527 -36.44 13.60 -31.32
C GLU A 527 -36.55 12.37 -30.41
N ASN A 528 -35.46 11.62 -30.31
CA ASN A 528 -35.27 10.50 -29.40
C ASN A 528 -33.81 10.49 -28.93
N PHE A 529 -33.44 9.60 -27.99
CA PHE A 529 -32.07 9.53 -27.47
C PHE A 529 -31.01 9.38 -28.57
N GLY A 530 -31.25 8.53 -29.58
CA GLY A 530 -30.32 8.38 -30.72
C GLY A 530 -30.12 9.68 -31.50
N ARG A 531 -31.18 10.46 -31.75
CA ARG A 531 -31.08 11.76 -32.43
C ARG A 531 -30.39 12.82 -31.56
N ILE A 532 -30.64 12.82 -30.26
CA ILE A 532 -29.92 13.72 -29.31
C ILE A 532 -28.42 13.42 -29.32
N ILE A 533 -28.05 12.13 -29.30
CA ILE A 533 -26.66 11.68 -29.42
C ILE A 533 -26.04 12.15 -30.72
N LEU A 534 -26.71 11.93 -31.86
CA LEU A 534 -26.24 12.38 -33.17
C LEU A 534 -25.95 13.89 -33.18
N ASN A 535 -26.90 14.68 -32.69
CA ASN A 535 -26.79 16.14 -32.63
C ASN A 535 -25.66 16.59 -31.69
N ASN A 536 -25.48 15.91 -30.55
CA ASN A 536 -24.40 16.21 -29.61
C ASN A 536 -23.02 15.91 -30.21
N ILE A 537 -22.87 14.80 -30.93
CA ILE A 537 -21.65 14.45 -31.67
C ILE A 537 -21.32 15.51 -32.73
N GLN A 538 -22.30 15.86 -33.58
CA GLN A 538 -22.09 16.90 -34.60
C GLN A 538 -21.69 18.24 -33.97
N ALA A 539 -22.35 18.61 -32.87
CA ALA A 539 -22.11 19.89 -32.23
C ALA A 539 -20.83 19.95 -31.38
N CYS A 540 -20.16 18.81 -31.17
CA CYS A 540 -18.76 18.74 -30.72
C CYS A 540 -17.74 18.92 -31.86
N GLY A 541 -18.20 19.02 -33.11
CA GLY A 541 -17.35 19.21 -34.30
C GLY A 541 -16.79 17.91 -34.87
N PHE A 542 -17.46 16.77 -34.67
CA PHE A 542 -17.07 15.52 -35.33
C PHE A 542 -17.32 15.61 -36.85
N PRO A 543 -16.39 15.15 -37.71
CA PRO A 543 -16.54 15.25 -39.17
C PRO A 543 -17.77 14.47 -39.68
N ALA A 544 -18.67 15.15 -40.40
CA ALA A 544 -19.93 14.56 -40.85
C ALA A 544 -19.72 13.43 -41.89
N GLU A 545 -18.64 13.48 -42.67
CA GLU A 545 -18.26 12.48 -43.66
C GLU A 545 -17.75 11.17 -43.05
N ARG A 546 -17.36 11.20 -41.76
CA ARG A 546 -16.93 10.05 -40.96
C ARG A 546 -18.00 9.62 -39.93
N LEU A 547 -19.19 10.21 -40.03
CA LEU A 547 -20.32 9.92 -39.17
C LEU A 547 -21.40 9.20 -39.99
N TYR A 548 -21.92 8.10 -39.46
CA TYR A 548 -22.93 7.27 -40.12
C TYR A 548 -24.13 7.04 -39.21
N VAL A 549 -25.31 6.91 -39.82
CA VAL A 549 -26.53 6.48 -39.13
C VAL A 549 -26.94 5.10 -39.65
N VAL A 550 -27.12 4.13 -38.76
CA VAL A 550 -27.62 2.80 -39.16
C VAL A 550 -29.15 2.83 -39.08
N LYS A 551 -29.79 3.01 -40.23
CA LYS A 551 -31.24 3.15 -40.37
C LYS A 551 -31.71 2.64 -41.75
N PRO A 552 -32.46 1.53 -41.81
CA PRO A 552 -33.08 1.09 -43.07
C PRO A 552 -34.10 2.10 -43.59
N GLY A 553 -34.09 2.32 -44.91
CA GLY A 553 -35.12 3.07 -45.64
C GLY A 553 -34.96 4.59 -45.65
N GLU A 554 -33.85 5.12 -45.16
CA GLU A 554 -33.49 6.54 -45.21
C GLU A 554 -32.08 6.67 -45.81
N ASP A 555 -31.83 7.71 -46.59
CA ASP A 555 -30.50 7.96 -47.17
C ASP A 555 -29.68 8.96 -46.33
N VAL A 556 -30.35 9.93 -45.69
CA VAL A 556 -29.71 10.99 -44.88
C VAL A 556 -30.63 11.39 -43.71
N ILE A 557 -30.06 11.56 -42.52
CA ILE A 557 -30.72 12.17 -41.36
C ILE A 557 -29.81 13.27 -40.79
N ASP A 558 -30.35 14.48 -40.59
CA ASP A 558 -29.63 15.64 -40.02
C ASP A 558 -28.27 15.93 -40.72
N GLY A 559 -28.21 15.71 -42.04
CA GLY A 559 -27.01 15.91 -42.85
C GLY A 559 -25.99 14.77 -42.78
N VAL A 560 -26.31 13.67 -42.11
CA VAL A 560 -25.45 12.50 -41.92
C VAL A 560 -25.93 11.32 -42.79
N ARG A 561 -25.00 10.62 -43.43
CA ARG A 561 -25.30 9.48 -44.32
C ARG A 561 -25.89 8.30 -43.55
N CYS A 562 -26.97 7.74 -44.08
CA CYS A 562 -27.58 6.53 -43.56
C CYS A 562 -27.10 5.27 -44.29
N VAL A 563 -26.99 4.17 -43.56
CA VAL A 563 -26.76 2.81 -44.11
C VAL A 563 -27.82 1.85 -43.56
N PRO A 564 -28.22 0.81 -44.31
CA PRO A 564 -29.35 -0.05 -43.93
C PRO A 564 -29.03 -1.01 -42.77
N SER A 565 -27.77 -1.37 -42.55
CA SER A 565 -27.33 -2.28 -41.49
C SER A 565 -25.89 -1.98 -41.07
N VAL A 566 -25.44 -2.53 -39.94
CA VAL A 566 -24.03 -2.44 -39.54
C VAL A 566 -23.18 -3.10 -40.62
N SER A 567 -23.66 -4.20 -41.19
CA SER A 567 -22.93 -4.93 -42.23
C SER A 567 -22.70 -4.14 -43.53
N ALA A 568 -23.46 -3.07 -43.76
CA ALA A 568 -23.40 -2.22 -44.94
C ALA A 568 -22.56 -0.95 -44.73
N LEU A 569 -21.84 -0.84 -43.61
CA LEU A 569 -20.91 0.27 -43.39
C LEU A 569 -19.80 0.26 -44.46
N PRO A 570 -19.42 1.43 -45.00
CA PRO A 570 -18.45 1.51 -46.09
C PRO A 570 -17.02 1.19 -45.62
N GLU A 571 -16.77 1.24 -44.31
CA GLU A 571 -15.50 0.95 -43.67
C GLU A 571 -15.72 0.30 -42.31
N ARG A 572 -14.66 -0.31 -41.76
CA ARG A 572 -14.66 -0.75 -40.36
C ARG A 572 -14.62 0.49 -39.46
N VAL A 573 -15.71 0.76 -38.76
CA VAL A 573 -15.82 1.95 -37.91
C VAL A 573 -15.08 1.77 -36.58
N ASP A 574 -14.53 2.84 -36.03
CA ASP A 574 -13.86 2.78 -34.73
C ASP A 574 -14.87 2.64 -33.59
N LEU A 575 -16.00 3.34 -33.67
CA LEU A 575 -17.03 3.35 -32.65
C LEU A 575 -18.45 3.19 -33.23
N LEU A 576 -19.20 2.23 -32.69
CA LEU A 576 -20.65 2.11 -32.88
C LEU A 576 -21.39 2.50 -31.59
N VAL A 577 -22.30 3.47 -31.66
CA VAL A 577 -23.17 3.84 -30.54
C VAL A 577 -24.56 3.24 -30.75
N ALA A 578 -24.95 2.31 -29.89
CA ALA A 578 -26.25 1.65 -29.94
C ALA A 578 -27.24 2.36 -29.01
N ALA A 579 -28.24 3.06 -29.57
CA ALA A 579 -29.33 3.72 -28.85
C ALA A 579 -30.70 3.14 -29.24
N THR A 580 -30.81 1.81 -29.21
CA THR A 580 -32.02 1.05 -29.61
C THR A 580 -32.84 0.57 -28.40
N GLY A 581 -33.95 -0.15 -28.63
CA GLY A 581 -34.61 -0.89 -27.56
C GLY A 581 -33.72 -2.03 -27.03
N ALA A 582 -33.84 -2.35 -25.73
CA ALA A 582 -33.04 -3.37 -25.05
C ALA A 582 -33.21 -4.77 -25.69
N GLU A 583 -34.41 -5.07 -26.19
CA GLU A 583 -34.76 -6.33 -26.83
C GLU A 583 -33.97 -6.61 -28.12
N ARG A 584 -33.37 -5.59 -28.73
CA ARG A 584 -32.59 -5.71 -29.98
C ARG A 584 -31.09 -5.80 -29.73
N VAL A 585 -30.64 -5.55 -28.51
CA VAL A 585 -29.22 -5.48 -28.19
C VAL A 585 -28.51 -6.83 -28.40
N PRO A 586 -29.06 -7.98 -27.98
CA PRO A 586 -28.39 -9.28 -28.22
C PRO A 586 -28.15 -9.55 -29.72
N ALA A 587 -29.15 -9.32 -30.57
CA ALA A 587 -29.02 -9.49 -32.02
C ALA A 587 -28.00 -8.52 -32.63
N LEU A 588 -27.96 -7.28 -32.15
CA LEU A 588 -26.96 -6.29 -32.59
C LEU A 588 -25.53 -6.69 -32.18
N VAL A 589 -25.36 -7.21 -30.96
CA VAL A 589 -24.06 -7.72 -30.50
C VAL A 589 -23.61 -8.86 -31.41
N GLU A 590 -24.48 -9.82 -31.72
CA GLU A 590 -24.17 -10.90 -32.67
C GLU A 590 -23.81 -10.39 -34.08
N GLU A 591 -24.51 -9.37 -34.59
CA GLU A 591 -24.20 -8.78 -35.90
C GLU A 591 -22.78 -8.18 -35.95
N VAL A 592 -22.39 -7.48 -34.88
CA VAL A 592 -21.10 -6.77 -34.76
C VAL A 592 -19.94 -7.73 -34.53
N LEU A 593 -20.17 -8.83 -33.79
CA LEU A 593 -19.13 -9.80 -33.47
C LEU A 593 -18.59 -10.48 -34.74
N PRO A 594 -17.28 -10.79 -34.79
CA PRO A 594 -16.68 -11.49 -35.92
C PRO A 594 -17.26 -12.90 -36.08
N GLY A 595 -17.55 -13.27 -37.33
CA GLY A 595 -17.83 -14.64 -37.72
C GLY A 595 -16.53 -15.43 -37.93
N ALA A 596 -16.63 -16.74 -38.21
CA ALA A 596 -15.45 -17.59 -38.44
C ALA A 596 -14.52 -17.05 -39.54
N ASP A 597 -15.10 -16.48 -40.60
CA ASP A 597 -14.37 -16.06 -41.81
C ASP A 597 -14.43 -14.53 -42.06
N ARG A 598 -14.92 -13.73 -41.11
CA ARG A 598 -15.07 -12.27 -41.27
C ARG A 598 -14.58 -11.50 -40.05
N ALA A 599 -13.81 -10.42 -40.27
CA ALA A 599 -13.49 -9.46 -39.23
C ALA A 599 -14.75 -8.70 -38.75
N GLY A 600 -14.72 -8.22 -37.51
CA GLY A 600 -15.79 -7.37 -36.97
C GLY A 600 -15.84 -6.02 -37.68
N GLN A 601 -17.04 -5.50 -37.94
CA GLN A 601 -17.24 -4.21 -38.61
C GLN A 601 -16.98 -3.00 -37.72
N CYS A 602 -16.80 -3.22 -36.42
CA CYS A 602 -16.50 -2.18 -35.46
C CYS A 602 -15.21 -2.53 -34.69
N ARG A 603 -14.53 -1.53 -34.11
CA ARG A 603 -13.49 -1.77 -33.10
C ARG A 603 -14.05 -1.71 -31.69
N SER A 604 -15.02 -0.82 -31.46
CA SER A 604 -15.65 -0.61 -30.16
C SER A 604 -17.15 -0.33 -30.31
N VAL A 605 -17.90 -0.64 -29.26
CA VAL A 605 -19.35 -0.44 -29.19
C VAL A 605 -19.74 0.17 -27.85
N ILE A 606 -20.61 1.18 -27.87
CA ILE A 606 -21.27 1.73 -26.67
C ILE A 606 -22.73 1.28 -26.65
N LEU A 607 -23.12 0.56 -25.61
CA LEU A 607 -24.47 0.09 -25.37
C LEU A 607 -25.19 1.03 -24.40
N ILE A 608 -26.02 1.93 -24.93
CA ILE A 608 -26.82 2.86 -24.14
C ILE A 608 -27.99 2.20 -23.38
N PRO A 609 -28.75 1.24 -23.96
CA PRO A 609 -30.00 0.78 -23.36
C PRO A 609 -29.79 0.07 -22.02
N GLY A 610 -30.65 0.37 -21.04
CA GLY A 610 -30.82 -0.47 -19.84
C GLY A 610 -31.94 -1.49 -20.01
N GLY A 611 -32.14 -2.35 -19.02
CA GLY A 611 -33.01 -3.54 -19.12
C GLY A 611 -32.25 -4.78 -19.62
N LEU A 612 -30.93 -4.79 -19.40
CA LEU A 612 -30.00 -5.84 -19.83
C LEU A 612 -29.38 -6.52 -18.60
N GLY A 613 -30.19 -6.84 -17.58
CA GLY A 613 -29.76 -7.57 -16.38
C GLY A 613 -30.01 -6.85 -15.04
N GLU A 614 -30.43 -5.58 -15.05
CA GLU A 614 -30.67 -4.80 -13.82
C GLU A 614 -32.06 -5.03 -13.24
N LYS A 615 -33.00 -5.47 -14.07
CA LYS A 615 -34.37 -5.79 -13.68
C LYS A 615 -34.55 -7.30 -13.55
N GLU A 616 -35.27 -7.72 -12.52
CA GLU A 616 -35.67 -9.11 -12.33
C GLU A 616 -36.37 -9.66 -13.60
N GLY A 617 -35.89 -10.80 -14.10
CA GLY A 617 -36.33 -11.42 -15.35
C GLY A 617 -35.55 -10.98 -16.60
N THR A 618 -34.56 -10.09 -16.49
CA THR A 618 -33.68 -9.68 -17.61
C THR A 618 -32.25 -10.21 -17.49
N GLU A 619 -31.94 -11.00 -16.47
CA GLU A 619 -30.60 -11.54 -16.16
C GLU A 619 -30.05 -12.36 -17.33
N GLY A 620 -30.90 -13.14 -18.00
CA GLY A 620 -30.52 -13.96 -19.15
C GLY A 620 -30.00 -13.15 -20.34
N SER A 621 -30.42 -11.88 -20.50
CA SER A 621 -29.93 -11.03 -21.59
C SER A 621 -28.50 -10.56 -21.37
N GLN A 622 -28.13 -10.21 -20.13
CA GLN A 622 -26.76 -9.84 -19.81
C GLN A 622 -25.81 -11.02 -19.99
N GLU A 623 -26.22 -12.17 -19.47
CA GLU A 623 -25.44 -13.40 -19.53
C GLU A 623 -25.24 -13.84 -20.98
N ALA A 624 -26.28 -13.75 -21.82
CA ALA A 624 -26.16 -14.05 -23.25
C ALA A 624 -25.16 -13.12 -23.97
N ILE A 625 -25.21 -11.81 -23.70
CA ILE A 625 -24.26 -10.84 -24.26
C ILE A 625 -22.83 -11.19 -23.81
N HIS A 626 -22.63 -11.45 -22.52
CA HIS A 626 -21.32 -11.80 -21.96
C HIS A 626 -20.76 -13.09 -22.58
N GLN A 627 -21.58 -14.13 -22.68
CA GLN A 627 -21.20 -15.41 -23.28
C GLN A 627 -20.86 -15.28 -24.77
N ALA A 628 -21.62 -14.48 -25.53
CA ALA A 628 -21.35 -14.24 -26.94
C ALA A 628 -20.00 -13.54 -27.15
N ILE A 629 -19.70 -12.52 -26.33
CA ILE A 629 -18.43 -11.78 -26.37
C ILE A 629 -17.26 -12.70 -26.00
N GLU A 630 -17.37 -13.47 -24.92
CA GLU A 630 -16.35 -14.43 -24.50
C GLU A 630 -16.09 -15.51 -25.55
N ALA A 631 -17.16 -16.07 -26.15
CA ALA A 631 -17.05 -17.07 -27.20
C ALA A 631 -16.40 -16.51 -28.48
N ALA A 632 -16.66 -15.24 -28.83
CA ALA A 632 -15.99 -14.57 -29.95
C ALA A 632 -14.51 -14.31 -29.65
N ARG A 633 -14.20 -13.82 -28.44
CA ARG A 633 -12.82 -13.51 -28.01
C ARG A 633 -11.92 -14.74 -27.93
N ARG A 634 -12.50 -15.93 -27.67
CA ARG A 634 -11.79 -17.22 -27.78
C ARG A 634 -11.35 -17.54 -29.20
N ARG A 635 -12.11 -17.13 -30.20
CA ARG A 635 -11.87 -17.41 -31.62
C ARG A 635 -11.02 -16.32 -32.29
N HIS A 636 -11.22 -15.06 -31.90
CA HIS A 636 -10.60 -13.90 -32.55
C HIS A 636 -10.03 -12.91 -31.50
N PRO A 637 -8.70 -12.76 -31.40
CA PRO A 637 -8.09 -11.78 -30.49
C PRO A 637 -8.52 -10.33 -30.73
N GLU A 638 -8.84 -9.95 -31.97
CA GLU A 638 -9.28 -8.60 -32.34
C GLU A 638 -10.81 -8.39 -32.20
N THR A 639 -11.47 -9.15 -31.32
CA THR A 639 -12.90 -9.00 -31.05
C THR A 639 -13.19 -7.57 -30.56
N PRO A 640 -14.27 -6.92 -31.03
CA PRO A 640 -14.65 -5.58 -30.58
C PRO A 640 -14.84 -5.52 -29.06
N VAL A 641 -14.58 -4.36 -28.46
CA VAL A 641 -14.86 -4.12 -27.04
C VAL A 641 -16.20 -3.42 -26.84
N PHE A 642 -16.90 -3.75 -25.75
CA PHE A 642 -18.24 -3.21 -25.47
C PHE A 642 -18.26 -2.43 -24.14
N LEU A 643 -18.64 -1.15 -24.19
CA LEU A 643 -18.92 -0.31 -23.02
C LEU A 643 -20.43 -0.30 -22.76
N GLY A 644 -20.87 -0.42 -21.50
CA GLY A 644 -22.29 -0.54 -21.14
C GLY A 644 -22.72 -1.99 -20.88
N GLY A 645 -24.00 -2.40 -20.98
CA GLY A 645 -25.26 -1.65 -21.15
C GLY A 645 -25.62 -0.71 -20.00
N ASN A 646 -26.79 -0.08 -20.09
CA ASN A 646 -27.29 0.92 -19.13
C ASN A 646 -26.24 1.99 -18.81
N CYS A 647 -25.68 2.60 -19.84
CA CYS A 647 -24.68 3.65 -19.69
C CYS A 647 -25.09 4.90 -20.45
N MET A 648 -24.50 6.04 -20.08
CA MET A 648 -24.57 7.25 -20.90
C MET A 648 -23.53 7.26 -22.02
N GLY A 649 -22.60 6.30 -22.02
CA GLY A 649 -21.43 6.29 -22.88
C GLY A 649 -20.39 7.30 -22.42
N LEU A 650 -19.81 8.07 -23.32
CA LEU A 650 -18.76 9.02 -22.98
C LEU A 650 -18.79 10.33 -23.74
N ARG A 651 -18.17 11.33 -23.12
CA ARG A 651 -17.81 12.61 -23.72
C ARG A 651 -16.29 12.72 -23.78
N SER A 652 -15.77 12.87 -24.98
CA SER A 652 -14.34 13.02 -25.24
C SER A 652 -14.05 14.36 -25.92
N ARG A 653 -13.31 15.23 -25.23
CA ARG A 653 -12.80 16.48 -25.81
C ARG A 653 -11.82 16.22 -26.96
N PRO A 654 -10.78 15.37 -26.82
CA PRO A 654 -9.86 15.08 -27.93
C PRO A 654 -10.54 14.30 -29.07
N GLY A 655 -11.47 13.39 -28.74
CA GLY A 655 -12.25 12.64 -29.73
C GLY A 655 -13.36 13.46 -30.40
N ARG A 656 -13.62 14.69 -29.95
CA ARG A 656 -14.65 15.60 -30.48
C ARG A 656 -16.06 15.01 -30.54
N TYR A 657 -16.48 14.29 -29.50
CA TYR A 657 -17.83 13.71 -29.48
C TYR A 657 -18.43 13.59 -28.07
N ASP A 658 -19.75 13.51 -28.01
CA ASP A 658 -20.54 13.41 -26.78
C ASP A 658 -21.75 12.48 -27.01
N THR A 659 -21.77 11.33 -26.35
CA THR A 659 -22.89 10.37 -26.43
C THR A 659 -23.91 10.54 -25.31
N PHE A 660 -23.79 11.56 -24.47
CA PHE A 660 -24.80 11.80 -23.45
C PHE A 660 -26.09 12.19 -24.14
N PHE A 661 -27.16 11.44 -23.87
CA PHE A 661 -28.50 11.72 -24.39
C PHE A 661 -29.20 12.87 -23.64
N ILE A 662 -28.44 13.92 -23.29
CA ILE A 662 -28.90 15.12 -22.60
C ILE A 662 -28.73 16.32 -23.54
N PRO A 663 -29.80 17.09 -23.80
CA PRO A 663 -29.69 18.27 -24.64
C PRO A 663 -28.95 19.42 -23.92
N PRO A 664 -28.28 20.32 -24.66
CA PRO A 664 -27.56 21.48 -24.08
C PRO A 664 -28.43 22.41 -23.23
N SER A 665 -29.75 22.40 -23.41
CA SER A 665 -30.70 23.17 -22.60
C SER A 665 -30.88 22.65 -21.17
N LYS A 666 -30.38 21.45 -20.86
CA LYS A 666 -30.49 20.79 -19.55
C LYS A 666 -29.15 20.61 -18.85
N LEU A 667 -28.06 20.54 -19.60
CA LEU A 667 -26.71 20.48 -19.09
C LEU A 667 -25.83 21.32 -20.01
N ASP A 668 -25.23 22.37 -19.46
CA ASP A 668 -24.29 23.18 -20.20
C ASP A 668 -23.12 22.31 -20.67
N ALA A 669 -22.96 22.20 -21.98
CA ALA A 669 -21.95 21.38 -22.60
C ALA A 669 -20.54 22.00 -22.49
N ARG A 670 -20.43 23.29 -22.11
CA ARG A 670 -19.19 24.05 -21.90
C ARG A 670 -18.17 23.88 -23.02
N ARG A 671 -18.65 23.77 -24.26
CA ARG A 671 -17.84 23.34 -25.42
C ARG A 671 -16.68 24.28 -25.73
N GLU A 672 -16.83 25.56 -25.40
CA GLU A 672 -15.82 26.61 -25.62
C GLU A 672 -14.83 26.74 -24.45
N ALA A 673 -15.11 26.13 -23.29
CA ALA A 673 -14.20 26.18 -22.14
C ALA A 673 -12.95 25.33 -22.39
N ALA A 674 -11.80 25.79 -21.89
CA ALA A 674 -10.58 24.98 -21.95
C ALA A 674 -10.75 23.72 -21.09
N PRO A 675 -10.48 22.52 -21.64
CA PRO A 675 -10.64 21.29 -20.88
C PRO A 675 -9.66 21.25 -19.71
N ARG A 676 -10.12 20.76 -18.57
CA ARG A 676 -9.28 20.44 -17.42
C ARG A 676 -8.61 19.09 -17.64
N ARG A 677 -7.35 18.97 -17.22
CA ARG A 677 -6.53 17.74 -17.29
C ARG A 677 -7.02 16.69 -16.28
N CYS A 678 -8.29 16.31 -16.40
CA CYS A 678 -9.02 15.44 -15.51
C CYS A 678 -9.85 14.47 -16.35
N ALA A 679 -9.93 13.21 -15.92
CA ALA A 679 -10.95 12.27 -16.34
C ALA A 679 -11.90 11.95 -15.18
N ILE A 680 -13.18 11.72 -15.49
CA ILE A 680 -14.12 11.13 -14.55
C ILE A 680 -14.62 9.81 -15.14
N VAL A 681 -14.42 8.73 -14.40
CA VAL A 681 -14.84 7.37 -14.75
C VAL A 681 -15.89 6.94 -13.72
N SER A 682 -17.13 6.75 -14.16
CA SER A 682 -18.26 6.52 -13.25
C SER A 682 -19.12 5.36 -13.71
N GLN A 683 -19.40 4.42 -12.80
CA GLN A 683 -20.39 3.38 -13.06
C GLN A 683 -21.80 3.98 -13.23
N SER A 684 -22.14 5.00 -12.44
CA SER A 684 -23.44 5.70 -12.51
C SER A 684 -23.39 6.91 -13.45
N GLY A 685 -24.21 6.89 -14.51
CA GLY A 685 -24.36 8.03 -15.42
C GLY A 685 -24.97 9.26 -14.73
N ALA A 686 -25.97 9.06 -13.87
CA ALA A 686 -26.60 10.15 -13.11
C ALA A 686 -25.61 10.83 -12.14
N PHE A 687 -24.76 10.03 -11.47
CA PHE A 687 -23.69 10.59 -10.64
C PHE A 687 -22.75 11.47 -11.48
N LEU A 688 -22.31 10.98 -12.64
CA LEU A 688 -21.40 11.71 -13.54
C LEU A 688 -21.97 13.08 -13.95
N ILE A 689 -23.18 13.13 -14.49
CA ILE A 689 -23.76 14.40 -14.98
C ILE A 689 -24.07 15.37 -13.84
N THR A 690 -24.44 14.88 -12.65
CA THR A 690 -24.63 15.77 -11.50
C THR A 690 -23.31 16.32 -10.98
N ARG A 691 -22.19 15.57 -11.07
CA ARG A 691 -20.86 16.11 -10.77
C ARG A 691 -20.48 17.19 -11.78
N MET A 692 -20.69 16.94 -13.08
CA MET A 692 -20.41 17.94 -14.12
C MET A 692 -21.26 19.20 -13.96
N SER A 693 -22.52 19.06 -13.53
CA SER A 693 -23.40 20.19 -13.22
C SER A 693 -22.93 20.97 -11.99
N ASN A 694 -22.71 20.29 -10.86
CA ASN A 694 -22.37 20.92 -9.58
C ASN A 694 -20.95 21.50 -9.55
N LEU A 695 -20.00 20.88 -10.24
CA LEU A 695 -18.62 21.33 -10.32
C LEU A 695 -18.44 22.17 -11.58
N GLU A 696 -18.92 23.42 -11.52
CA GLU A 696 -18.87 24.34 -12.65
C GLU A 696 -17.43 24.56 -13.18
N PHE A 697 -16.44 24.54 -12.27
CA PHE A 697 -15.03 24.67 -12.63
C PHE A 697 -14.45 23.44 -13.37
N LEU A 698 -15.10 22.29 -13.21
CA LEU A 698 -14.62 20.99 -13.70
C LEU A 698 -15.26 20.70 -15.05
N ASP A 699 -14.51 20.98 -16.12
CA ASP A 699 -14.81 20.51 -17.46
C ASP A 699 -13.78 19.42 -17.84
N PRO A 700 -14.04 18.15 -17.51
CA PRO A 700 -13.04 17.10 -17.68
C PRO A 700 -12.76 16.82 -19.16
N THR A 701 -11.50 16.51 -19.47
CA THR A 701 -11.04 16.08 -20.79
C THR A 701 -11.79 14.83 -21.26
N LEU A 702 -12.04 13.90 -20.33
CA LEU A 702 -12.84 12.70 -20.54
C LEU A 702 -13.90 12.54 -19.44
N ALA A 703 -15.15 12.31 -19.81
CA ALA A 703 -16.22 11.93 -18.88
C ALA A 703 -16.85 10.62 -19.37
N ILE A 704 -16.73 9.56 -18.59
CA ILE A 704 -17.03 8.19 -19.02
C ILE A 704 -18.03 7.56 -18.07
N SER A 705 -19.18 7.14 -18.59
CA SER A 705 -20.19 6.34 -17.92
C SER A 705 -20.06 4.88 -18.36
N ILE A 706 -19.77 3.98 -17.42
CA ILE A 706 -19.46 2.57 -17.73
C ILE A 706 -20.73 1.69 -17.73
N GLY A 707 -21.71 1.99 -16.89
CA GLY A 707 -22.93 1.19 -16.74
C GLY A 707 -22.66 -0.20 -16.14
N ASN A 708 -23.25 -1.23 -16.74
CA ASN A 708 -23.24 -2.59 -16.18
C ASN A 708 -21.89 -3.31 -16.24
N GLN A 709 -20.92 -2.81 -17.00
CA GLN A 709 -19.62 -3.47 -17.20
C GLN A 709 -19.77 -4.87 -17.83
N ALA A 710 -20.58 -5.00 -18.88
CA ALA A 710 -20.83 -6.30 -19.54
C ALA A 710 -19.58 -6.87 -20.24
N ASP A 711 -18.71 -5.99 -20.72
CA ASP A 711 -17.38 -6.31 -21.21
C ASP A 711 -16.34 -5.37 -20.59
N VAL A 712 -16.16 -4.15 -21.11
CA VAL A 712 -15.19 -3.17 -20.58
C VAL A 712 -15.53 -2.80 -19.14
N THR A 713 -14.54 -2.84 -18.26
CA THR A 713 -14.69 -2.53 -16.84
C THR A 713 -13.99 -1.22 -16.46
N VAL A 714 -14.17 -0.82 -15.20
CA VAL A 714 -13.47 0.33 -14.61
C VAL A 714 -11.95 0.16 -14.63
N SER A 715 -11.43 -1.06 -14.45
CA SER A 715 -9.98 -1.31 -14.44
C SER A 715 -9.33 -1.03 -15.81
N ASP A 716 -9.96 -1.49 -16.90
CA ASP A 716 -9.49 -1.24 -18.26
C ASP A 716 -9.42 0.26 -18.57
N LEU A 717 -10.48 0.99 -18.19
CA LEU A 717 -10.58 2.44 -18.44
C LEU A 717 -9.55 3.22 -17.63
N VAL A 718 -9.41 2.94 -16.33
CA VAL A 718 -8.41 3.62 -15.50
C VAL A 718 -6.99 3.31 -15.97
N TYR A 719 -6.72 2.09 -16.43
CA TYR A 719 -5.42 1.73 -17.00
C TYR A 719 -5.10 2.56 -18.26
N VAL A 720 -6.02 2.61 -19.23
CA VAL A 720 -5.82 3.36 -20.49
C VAL A 720 -5.73 4.86 -20.23
N VAL A 721 -6.63 5.39 -19.39
CA VAL A 721 -6.64 6.82 -19.00
C VAL A 721 -5.38 7.20 -18.23
N GLY A 722 -4.88 6.32 -17.36
CA GLY A 722 -3.69 6.54 -16.53
C GLY A 722 -2.40 6.78 -17.33
N ARG A 723 -2.35 6.33 -18.58
CA ARG A 723 -1.18 6.48 -19.48
C ARG A 723 -1.18 7.80 -20.25
N ARG A 724 -2.25 8.59 -20.19
CA ARG A 724 -2.38 9.78 -21.03
C ARG A 724 -1.67 10.98 -20.44
N ASP A 725 -0.95 11.73 -21.26
CA ASP A 725 -0.23 12.93 -20.84
C ASP A 725 -1.14 14.15 -20.67
N ASP A 726 -2.32 14.17 -21.28
CA ASP A 726 -3.29 15.26 -21.14
C ASP A 726 -4.14 15.16 -19.86
N ILE A 727 -3.87 14.17 -19.01
CA ILE A 727 -4.61 13.92 -17.77
C ILE A 727 -3.64 13.90 -16.59
N ASP A 728 -4.00 14.61 -15.53
CA ASP A 728 -3.26 14.69 -14.26
C ASP A 728 -4.06 14.06 -13.11
N CYS A 729 -5.40 14.09 -13.20
CA CYS A 729 -6.29 13.57 -12.18
C CYS A 729 -7.37 12.64 -12.75
N ILE A 730 -7.72 11.58 -12.01
CA ILE A 730 -8.79 10.64 -12.36
C ILE A 730 -9.75 10.54 -11.18
N GLY A 731 -10.99 10.99 -11.37
CA GLY A 731 -12.10 10.77 -10.44
C GLY A 731 -12.82 9.47 -10.78
N VAL A 732 -12.99 8.58 -9.81
CA VAL A 732 -13.55 7.24 -10.01
C VAL A 732 -14.72 6.99 -9.07
N TYR A 733 -15.87 6.63 -9.61
CA TYR A 733 -17.05 6.21 -8.85
C TYR A 733 -17.45 4.78 -9.24
N VAL A 734 -17.47 3.87 -8.25
CA VAL A 734 -17.78 2.44 -8.45
C VAL A 734 -18.80 1.96 -7.42
N GLU A 735 -19.77 1.18 -7.87
CA GLU A 735 -20.77 0.50 -7.05
C GLU A 735 -20.36 -0.95 -6.75
N GLY A 736 -19.76 -1.62 -7.72
CA GLY A 736 -19.25 -2.99 -7.59
C GLY A 736 -18.24 -3.33 -8.68
N PHE A 737 -17.45 -4.37 -8.43
CA PHE A 737 -16.50 -4.90 -9.40
C PHE A 737 -17.02 -6.23 -9.95
N ASN A 738 -16.56 -6.56 -11.16
CA ASN A 738 -16.68 -7.91 -11.70
C ASN A 738 -15.70 -8.87 -11.01
N ARG A 739 -15.78 -10.17 -11.36
CA ARG A 739 -14.87 -11.19 -10.81
C ARG A 739 -13.41 -10.79 -11.09
N LEU A 740 -12.60 -10.72 -10.04
CA LEU A 740 -11.18 -10.30 -10.04
C LEU A 740 -10.89 -8.91 -10.62
N ASP A 741 -11.91 -8.15 -11.00
CA ASP A 741 -11.75 -6.81 -11.57
C ASP A 741 -11.33 -5.78 -10.52
N GLY A 742 -11.63 -6.03 -9.24
CA GLY A 742 -11.10 -5.24 -8.13
C GLY A 742 -9.57 -5.37 -8.04
N LEU A 743 -9.02 -6.57 -8.21
CA LEU A 743 -7.57 -6.80 -8.27
C LEU A 743 -6.93 -6.12 -9.48
N ALA A 744 -7.53 -6.26 -10.67
CA ALA A 744 -7.09 -5.55 -11.87
C ALA A 744 -7.15 -4.02 -11.69
N PHE A 745 -8.15 -3.52 -10.97
CA PHE A 745 -8.29 -2.10 -10.65
C PHE A 745 -7.17 -1.61 -9.74
N LEU A 746 -6.70 -2.39 -8.75
CA LEU A 746 -5.54 -2.02 -7.93
C LEU A 746 -4.31 -1.81 -8.81
N ALA A 747 -4.02 -2.76 -9.71
CA ALA A 747 -2.91 -2.65 -10.65
C ALA A 747 -3.05 -1.42 -11.57
N ALA A 748 -4.27 -1.12 -12.04
CA ALA A 748 -4.54 0.07 -12.85
C ALA A 748 -4.31 1.39 -12.07
N VAL A 749 -4.68 1.43 -10.79
CA VAL A 749 -4.41 2.57 -9.92
C VAL A 749 -2.91 2.74 -9.70
N GLU A 750 -2.19 1.67 -9.30
CA GLU A 750 -0.74 1.74 -9.10
C GLU A 750 -0.01 2.18 -10.37
N HIS A 751 -0.46 1.70 -11.54
CA HIS A 751 0.02 2.17 -12.84
C HIS A 751 -0.21 3.67 -13.03
N ALA A 752 -1.43 4.17 -12.80
CA ALA A 752 -1.72 5.60 -12.92
C ALA A 752 -0.87 6.44 -11.95
N ILE A 753 -0.70 6.02 -10.70
CA ILE A 753 0.16 6.71 -9.73
C ILE A 753 1.63 6.73 -10.20
N ALA A 754 2.13 5.63 -10.77
CA ALA A 754 3.49 5.57 -11.32
C ALA A 754 3.70 6.54 -12.50
N PHE A 755 2.64 6.84 -13.28
CA PHE A 755 2.61 7.88 -14.31
C PHE A 755 2.32 9.29 -13.76
N GLY A 756 2.43 9.47 -12.44
CA GLY A 756 2.29 10.74 -11.75
C GLY A 756 0.84 11.21 -11.55
N LYS A 757 -0.16 10.39 -11.87
CA LYS A 757 -1.57 10.78 -11.77
C LYS A 757 -2.03 10.83 -10.31
N THR A 758 -3.06 11.64 -10.03
CA THR A 758 -3.79 11.60 -8.76
C THR A 758 -5.14 10.92 -8.96
N VAL A 759 -5.38 9.78 -8.30
CA VAL A 759 -6.67 9.07 -8.37
C VAL A 759 -7.52 9.40 -7.14
N VAL A 760 -8.74 9.89 -7.34
CA VAL A 760 -9.75 10.15 -6.29
C VAL A 760 -10.86 9.13 -6.46
N PHE A 761 -11.12 8.31 -5.45
CA PHE A 761 -12.01 7.16 -5.54
C PHE A 761 -13.18 7.26 -4.57
N TYR A 762 -14.39 6.95 -5.05
CA TYR A 762 -15.58 6.79 -4.23
C TYR A 762 -16.21 5.40 -4.47
N LYS A 763 -16.34 4.62 -3.41
CA LYS A 763 -17.03 3.32 -3.42
C LYS A 763 -18.43 3.46 -2.84
N ALA A 764 -19.46 3.23 -3.66
CA ALA A 764 -20.83 3.13 -3.18
C ALA A 764 -21.08 1.77 -2.49
N GLY A 765 -22.18 1.67 -1.74
CA GLY A 765 -22.50 0.45 -0.99
C GLY A 765 -21.60 0.23 0.24
N ARG A 766 -21.29 1.30 0.98
CA ARG A 766 -20.42 1.25 2.17
C ARG A 766 -21.07 0.55 3.37
N THR A 767 -22.40 0.59 3.44
CA THR A 767 -23.20 0.03 4.54
C THR A 767 -24.09 -1.11 4.02
N PRO A 768 -24.61 -1.99 4.89
CA PRO A 768 -25.58 -3.01 4.46
C PRO A 768 -26.77 -2.42 3.67
N ALA A 769 -27.34 -1.30 4.14
CA ALA A 769 -28.40 -0.60 3.45
C ALA A 769 -27.94 -0.05 2.09
N GLY A 770 -26.76 0.55 2.01
CA GLY A 770 -26.18 1.03 0.76
C GLY A 770 -25.91 -0.10 -0.24
N ARG A 771 -25.42 -1.26 0.23
CA ARG A 771 -25.19 -2.45 -0.62
C ARG A 771 -26.49 -2.98 -1.20
N SER A 772 -27.55 -3.02 -0.38
CA SER A 772 -28.89 -3.41 -0.83
C SER A 772 -29.40 -2.46 -1.91
N ALA A 773 -29.27 -1.15 -1.70
CA ALA A 773 -29.67 -0.15 -2.70
C ALA A 773 -28.90 -0.28 -4.02
N ALA A 774 -27.57 -0.45 -3.97
CA ALA A 774 -26.74 -0.59 -5.17
C ALA A 774 -27.11 -1.82 -6.02
N ARG A 775 -27.49 -2.95 -5.38
CA ARG A 775 -27.94 -4.17 -6.08
C ARG A 775 -29.18 -3.97 -6.95
N GLY A 776 -30.07 -3.04 -6.59
CA GLY A 776 -31.28 -2.76 -7.36
C GLY A 776 -31.04 -1.91 -8.62
N HIS A 777 -29.83 -1.35 -8.78
CA HIS A 777 -29.51 -0.41 -9.86
C HIS A 777 -28.44 -0.92 -10.84
N THR A 778 -27.61 -1.89 -10.42
CA THR A 778 -26.59 -2.51 -11.27
C THR A 778 -26.56 -4.03 -11.09
N ALA A 779 -26.27 -4.77 -12.15
CA ALA A 779 -26.07 -6.22 -12.08
C ALA A 779 -24.77 -6.65 -11.35
N SER A 780 -24.10 -5.72 -10.65
CA SER A 780 -22.84 -5.95 -9.95
C SER A 780 -23.06 -6.21 -8.46
N VAL A 781 -22.42 -7.24 -7.90
CA VAL A 781 -22.50 -7.53 -6.46
C VAL A 781 -21.59 -6.58 -5.70
N ALA A 782 -22.13 -5.88 -4.69
CA ALA A 782 -21.33 -5.04 -3.80
C ALA A 782 -20.55 -5.89 -2.78
N GLY A 783 -19.21 -5.93 -2.92
CA GLY A 783 -18.28 -6.61 -2.00
C GLY A 783 -18.07 -5.92 -0.65
N ASP A 784 -17.09 -6.39 0.12
CA ASP A 784 -16.69 -5.83 1.43
C ASP A 784 -16.03 -4.45 1.24
N TYR A 785 -16.62 -3.42 1.86
CA TYR A 785 -16.12 -2.04 1.78
C TYR A 785 -14.75 -1.89 2.44
N ASP A 786 -14.49 -2.56 3.55
CA ASP A 786 -13.25 -2.37 4.31
C ASP A 786 -12.05 -2.91 3.53
N ILE A 787 -12.23 -4.06 2.88
CA ILE A 787 -11.22 -4.62 1.97
C ILE A 787 -10.97 -3.68 0.80
N CYS A 788 -12.04 -3.21 0.15
CA CYS A 788 -11.93 -2.30 -0.98
C CYS A 788 -11.24 -0.99 -0.59
N GLN A 789 -11.62 -0.39 0.53
CA GLN A 789 -11.05 0.85 1.02
C GLN A 789 -9.57 0.68 1.35
N ALA A 790 -9.18 -0.37 2.08
CA ALA A 790 -7.80 -0.62 2.46
C ALA A 790 -6.92 -0.90 1.24
N ALA A 791 -7.39 -1.76 0.33
CA ALA A 791 -6.63 -2.16 -0.86
C ALA A 791 -6.45 -0.99 -1.84
N VAL A 792 -7.52 -0.24 -2.14
CA VAL A 792 -7.44 0.90 -3.08
C VAL A 792 -6.64 2.07 -2.50
N ALA A 793 -6.69 2.29 -1.18
CA ALA A 793 -5.83 3.27 -0.51
C ALA A 793 -4.37 2.84 -0.54
N ALA A 794 -4.09 1.55 -0.29
CA ALA A 794 -2.74 1.01 -0.38
C ALA A 794 -2.16 1.20 -1.79
N ALA A 795 -2.95 0.95 -2.84
CA ALA A 795 -2.58 1.18 -4.25
C ALA A 795 -2.28 2.67 -4.58
N GLY A 796 -2.57 3.59 -3.66
CA GLY A 796 -2.24 5.02 -3.78
C GLY A 796 -3.40 5.92 -4.22
N ALA A 797 -4.65 5.44 -4.25
CA ALA A 797 -5.79 6.33 -4.51
C ALA A 797 -6.31 7.00 -3.22
N ILE A 798 -6.86 8.22 -3.35
CA ILE A 798 -7.58 8.89 -2.26
C ILE A 798 -9.00 8.34 -2.15
N VAL A 799 -9.23 7.43 -1.21
CA VAL A 799 -10.57 6.84 -1.00
C VAL A 799 -11.45 7.76 -0.15
N THR A 800 -12.53 8.27 -0.73
CA THR A 800 -13.42 9.26 -0.13
C THR A 800 -14.64 8.62 0.53
N ASP A 801 -15.13 9.24 1.61
CA ASP A 801 -16.26 8.73 2.38
C ASP A 801 -17.56 9.47 2.00
N THR A 802 -17.49 10.70 1.50
CA THR A 802 -18.69 11.47 1.13
C THR A 802 -18.57 12.04 -0.28
N PHE A 803 -19.73 12.31 -0.90
CA PHE A 803 -19.79 12.98 -2.20
C PHE A 803 -19.15 14.37 -2.17
N LYS A 804 -19.29 15.11 -1.07
CA LYS A 804 -18.71 16.44 -0.91
C LYS A 804 -17.18 16.37 -0.87
N GLU A 805 -16.66 15.41 -0.13
CA GLU A 805 -15.23 15.16 -0.05
C GLU A 805 -14.65 14.71 -1.41
N PHE A 806 -15.36 13.86 -2.15
CA PHE A 806 -15.01 13.50 -3.53
C PHE A 806 -14.89 14.73 -4.42
N GLU A 807 -15.90 15.62 -4.40
CA GLU A 807 -15.88 16.89 -5.16
C GLU A 807 -14.67 17.77 -4.78
N GLN A 808 -14.42 17.94 -3.49
CA GLN A 808 -13.37 18.81 -2.97
C GLN A 808 -11.97 18.29 -3.30
N LEU A 809 -11.74 16.99 -3.15
CA LEU A 809 -10.45 16.37 -3.49
C LEU A 809 -10.22 16.36 -4.99
N LEU A 810 -11.26 16.23 -5.81
CA LEU A 810 -11.16 16.34 -7.26
C LEU A 810 -10.79 17.78 -7.69
N GLU A 811 -11.37 18.80 -7.02
CA GLU A 811 -11.01 20.21 -7.22
C GLU A 811 -9.55 20.50 -6.85
N LEU A 812 -9.12 20.03 -5.67
CA LEU A 812 -7.74 20.16 -5.21
C LEU A 812 -6.77 19.45 -6.15
N ALA A 813 -7.06 18.19 -6.50
CA ALA A 813 -6.18 17.39 -7.35
C ALA A 813 -6.06 17.99 -8.76
N THR A 814 -7.13 18.54 -9.32
CA THR A 814 -7.10 19.17 -10.65
C THR A 814 -6.34 20.51 -10.64
N SER A 815 -6.50 21.30 -9.58
CA SER A 815 -5.98 22.67 -9.52
C SER A 815 -4.55 22.76 -8.97
N LEU A 816 -4.18 21.85 -8.08
CA LEU A 816 -2.90 21.86 -7.36
C LEU A 816 -1.91 20.82 -7.86
N HIS A 817 -2.25 20.03 -8.90
CA HIS A 817 -1.38 18.96 -9.40
C HIS A 817 0.06 19.42 -9.68
N GLY A 818 0.19 20.56 -10.36
CA GLY A 818 1.47 21.17 -10.73
C GLY A 818 2.14 21.97 -9.61
N LYS A 819 1.52 22.09 -8.42
CA LYS A 819 2.12 22.74 -7.26
C LYS A 819 3.00 21.75 -6.48
N LYS A 820 4.07 22.27 -5.89
CA LYS A 820 4.97 21.51 -5.01
C LYS A 820 4.30 21.28 -3.67
N VAL A 821 4.31 20.04 -3.22
CA VAL A 821 3.87 19.64 -1.88
C VAL A 821 5.08 19.06 -1.16
N GLY A 822 5.74 19.88 -0.33
CA GLY A 822 6.97 19.51 0.40
C GLY A 822 6.73 18.81 1.73
N GLY A 823 5.49 18.83 2.22
CA GLY A 823 5.14 18.30 3.54
C GLY A 823 3.68 18.59 3.91
N LYS A 824 3.41 18.62 5.22
CA LYS A 824 2.07 18.72 5.81
C LYS A 824 1.90 19.94 6.73
N ARG A 825 2.82 20.90 6.67
CA ARG A 825 2.78 22.13 7.48
C ARG A 825 1.95 23.19 6.76
N ILE A 826 0.89 23.66 7.39
CA ILE A 826 -0.04 24.62 6.81
C ILE A 826 0.06 25.99 7.49
N GLY A 827 0.06 27.04 6.68
CA GLY A 827 -0.22 28.40 7.11
C GLY A 827 -1.68 28.73 6.86
N ALA A 828 -2.30 29.50 7.74
CA ALA A 828 -3.66 29.97 7.56
C ALA A 828 -3.76 31.47 7.82
N MET A 829 -4.59 32.17 7.04
CA MET A 829 -4.92 33.57 7.27
C MET A 829 -6.41 33.84 7.04
N SER A 830 -7.00 34.69 7.88
CA SER A 830 -8.39 35.17 7.76
C SER A 830 -8.51 36.59 8.31
N ASN A 831 -9.55 37.34 7.95
CA ASN A 831 -9.93 38.58 8.63
C ASN A 831 -10.89 38.34 9.82
N ALA A 832 -11.17 37.08 10.16
CA ALA A 832 -12.08 36.70 11.24
C ALA A 832 -11.48 35.61 12.15
N GLY A 833 -11.46 35.89 13.45
CA GLY A 833 -10.92 34.98 14.46
C GLY A 833 -11.60 33.61 14.55
N TYR A 834 -12.91 33.50 14.25
CA TYR A 834 -13.58 32.21 14.30
C TYR A 834 -13.08 31.25 13.20
N GLU A 835 -12.76 31.76 12.00
CA GLU A 835 -12.19 30.93 10.93
C GLU A 835 -10.77 30.50 11.30
N ALA A 836 -9.98 31.40 11.90
CA ALA A 836 -8.66 31.07 12.43
C ALA A 836 -8.72 29.91 13.45
N VAL A 837 -9.61 30.00 14.44
CA VAL A 837 -9.81 28.94 15.44
C VAL A 837 -10.33 27.66 14.79
N GLY A 838 -11.34 27.74 13.92
CA GLY A 838 -11.91 26.56 13.27
C GLY A 838 -10.90 25.80 12.38
N MET A 839 -9.98 26.52 11.74
CA MET A 839 -8.88 25.89 11.01
C MET A 839 -7.89 25.18 11.95
N ALA A 840 -7.53 25.81 13.07
CA ALA A 840 -6.62 25.23 14.06
C ALA A 840 -7.22 24.01 14.78
N ASP A 841 -8.52 24.02 15.08
CA ASP A 841 -9.24 22.90 15.71
C ASP A 841 -9.35 21.67 14.79
N THR A 842 -9.12 21.86 13.48
CA THR A 842 -9.36 20.83 12.46
C THR A 842 -8.05 20.24 11.89
N VAL A 843 -6.90 20.49 12.51
CA VAL A 843 -5.60 19.98 12.00
C VAL A 843 -5.43 18.46 12.05
N LYS A 844 -6.30 17.74 12.78
CA LYS A 844 -6.25 16.28 12.91
C LYS A 844 -7.61 15.64 12.63
N GLY A 845 -7.61 14.58 11.82
CA GLY A 845 -8.78 13.77 11.54
C GLY A 845 -8.46 12.28 11.37
N ALA A 846 -9.46 11.49 10.99
CA ALA A 846 -9.32 10.02 10.95
C ALA A 846 -8.31 9.49 9.90
N ARG A 847 -8.03 10.25 8.83
CA ARG A 847 -7.13 9.85 7.71
C ARG A 847 -6.17 10.96 7.28
N TYR A 848 -5.95 11.94 8.15
CA TYR A 848 -4.99 13.00 7.91
C TYR A 848 -4.55 13.62 9.23
N GLU A 849 -3.33 14.13 9.21
CA GLU A 849 -2.78 14.97 10.26
C GLU A 849 -1.89 15.99 9.56
N VAL A 850 -2.17 17.26 9.82
CA VAL A 850 -1.37 18.39 9.35
C VAL A 850 -0.86 19.17 10.55
N GLU A 851 0.20 19.92 10.34
CA GLU A 851 0.81 20.74 11.37
C GLU A 851 0.53 22.21 11.08
N MET A 852 0.31 23.00 12.12
CA MET A 852 0.21 24.45 12.01
C MET A 852 1.34 25.06 12.84
N PRO A 853 2.57 25.09 12.30
CA PRO A 853 3.73 25.49 13.07
C PRO A 853 3.69 26.99 13.39
N ALA A 854 4.36 27.36 14.48
CA ALA A 854 4.68 28.75 14.75
C ALA A 854 5.56 29.31 13.63
N LEU A 855 5.32 30.56 13.25
CA LEU A 855 6.13 31.25 12.24
C LEU A 855 7.54 31.51 12.78
N THR A 856 8.54 31.42 11.92
CA THR A 856 9.92 31.79 12.28
C THR A 856 10.02 33.28 12.56
N ALA A 857 11.09 33.69 13.24
CA ALA A 857 11.33 35.10 13.54
C ALA A 857 11.42 35.97 12.27
N ASP A 858 12.01 35.45 11.19
CA ASP A 858 12.10 36.15 9.90
C ASP A 858 10.73 36.35 9.25
N THR A 859 9.97 35.25 9.08
CA THR A 859 8.61 35.30 8.53
C THR A 859 7.71 36.23 9.33
N ARG A 860 7.81 36.17 10.67
CA ARG A 860 7.07 37.04 11.57
C ARG A 860 7.43 38.51 11.36
N ALA A 861 8.72 38.86 11.32
CA ALA A 861 9.17 40.24 11.10
C ALA A 861 8.69 40.81 9.76
N ARG A 862 8.73 39.99 8.69
CA ARG A 862 8.25 40.38 7.36
C ARG A 862 6.73 40.59 7.30
N ILE A 863 5.96 39.79 8.05
CA ILE A 863 4.52 40.03 8.20
C ILE A 863 4.28 41.29 9.03
N GLU A 864 5.01 41.54 10.11
CA GLU A 864 4.90 42.76 10.91
C GLU A 864 5.17 44.02 10.07
N GLU A 865 6.18 43.98 9.18
CA GLU A 865 6.45 45.05 8.23
C GLU A 865 5.29 45.26 7.24
N ALA A 866 4.73 44.17 6.69
CA ALA A 866 3.55 44.24 5.83
C ALA A 866 2.35 44.86 6.57
N LEU A 867 2.06 44.42 7.79
CA LEU A 867 0.99 44.97 8.64
C LEU A 867 1.23 46.45 8.95
N GLN A 868 2.47 46.86 9.19
CA GLN A 868 2.82 48.26 9.43
C GLN A 868 2.54 49.15 8.21
N ARG A 869 2.88 48.69 6.99
CA ARG A 869 2.59 49.43 5.74
C ARG A 869 1.09 49.71 5.57
N HIS A 870 0.24 48.83 6.09
CA HIS A 870 -1.23 48.96 6.03
C HIS A 870 -1.86 49.52 7.31
N GLY A 871 -1.05 49.96 8.29
CA GLY A 871 -1.54 50.56 9.53
C GLY A 871 -2.20 49.57 10.50
N LEU A 872 -1.95 48.26 10.34
CA LEU A 872 -2.58 47.17 11.11
C LEU A 872 -1.73 46.68 12.30
N SER A 873 -0.48 47.13 12.44
CA SER A 873 0.46 46.61 13.46
C SER A 873 0.05 46.84 14.91
N ARG A 874 -0.95 47.68 15.18
CA ARG A 874 -1.55 47.87 16.52
C ARG A 874 -2.71 46.93 16.83
N LEU A 875 -3.23 46.24 15.81
CA LEU A 875 -4.46 45.45 15.87
C LEU A 875 -4.18 43.95 15.64
N VAL A 876 -3.11 43.62 14.93
CA VAL A 876 -2.81 42.27 14.46
C VAL A 876 -1.44 41.82 14.95
N ASP A 877 -1.40 40.63 15.56
CA ASP A 877 -0.15 39.93 15.88
C ASP A 877 0.22 38.98 14.73
N ALA A 878 1.49 39.03 14.30
CA ALA A 878 2.01 38.12 13.29
C ALA A 878 2.21 36.69 13.86
N ARG A 879 1.18 35.86 13.75
CA ARG A 879 1.17 34.46 14.18
C ARG A 879 0.46 33.56 13.15
N ASN A 880 0.52 32.24 13.35
CA ASN A 880 -0.20 31.26 12.53
C ASN A 880 -1.24 30.54 13.41
N PRO A 881 -2.56 30.61 13.09
CA PRO A 881 -3.16 31.37 11.99
C PRO A 881 -3.03 32.89 12.14
N LEU A 882 -2.96 33.59 11.01
CA LEU A 882 -2.90 35.05 10.94
C LEU A 882 -4.32 35.64 10.86
N ASP A 883 -4.75 36.32 11.93
CA ASP A 883 -6.03 37.05 11.97
C ASP A 883 -5.81 38.52 11.59
N LEU A 884 -6.10 38.86 10.34
CA LEU A 884 -5.93 40.18 9.75
C LEU A 884 -6.95 41.22 10.23
N THR A 885 -7.99 40.81 10.96
CA THR A 885 -9.17 41.62 11.35
C THR A 885 -9.98 42.15 10.16
N PRO A 886 -11.25 42.58 10.38
CA PRO A 886 -12.06 43.18 9.32
C PRO A 886 -11.50 44.47 8.71
N MET A 887 -10.48 45.09 9.33
CA MET A 887 -9.86 46.34 8.87
C MET A 887 -8.86 46.14 7.73
N ALA A 888 -8.47 44.90 7.42
CA ALA A 888 -7.54 44.62 6.34
C ALA A 888 -8.22 44.73 4.96
N GLY A 889 -7.61 45.53 4.07
CA GLY A 889 -8.02 45.61 2.66
C GLY A 889 -7.28 44.62 1.75
N ASP A 890 -7.64 44.61 0.46
CA ASP A 890 -7.16 43.62 -0.52
C ASP A 890 -5.61 43.61 -0.65
N ALA A 891 -4.97 44.78 -0.57
CA ALA A 891 -3.51 44.89 -0.64
C ALA A 891 -2.80 44.30 0.60
N ALA A 892 -3.41 44.41 1.78
CA ALA A 892 -2.88 43.80 3.01
C ALA A 892 -2.92 42.27 2.94
N TYR A 893 -4.00 41.72 2.37
CA TYR A 893 -4.12 40.29 2.07
C TYR A 893 -2.99 39.82 1.14
N GLU A 894 -2.75 40.52 0.03
CA GLU A 894 -1.69 40.17 -0.92
C GLU A 894 -0.31 40.18 -0.28
N ASP A 895 0.04 41.26 0.43
CA ASP A 895 1.36 41.42 1.03
C ASP A 895 1.66 40.33 2.07
N CYS A 896 0.70 40.03 2.96
CA CYS A 896 0.85 38.98 3.96
C CYS A 896 0.91 37.59 3.31
N LEU A 897 0.06 37.34 2.31
CA LEU A 897 0.02 36.07 1.59
C LEU A 897 1.34 35.78 0.88
N ARG A 898 1.94 36.78 0.23
CA ARG A 898 3.25 36.65 -0.44
C ARG A 898 4.34 36.21 0.54
N VAL A 899 4.33 36.74 1.75
CA VAL A 899 5.26 36.32 2.81
C VAL A 899 5.00 34.87 3.22
N MET A 900 3.75 34.51 3.52
CA MET A 900 3.41 33.15 3.96
C MET A 900 3.70 32.09 2.89
N VAL A 901 3.37 32.38 1.63
CA VAL A 901 3.63 31.49 0.51
C VAL A 901 5.14 31.32 0.28
N GLY A 902 5.95 32.34 0.57
CA GLY A 902 7.40 32.29 0.49
C GLY A 902 8.12 31.65 1.70
N ALA A 903 7.41 31.32 2.78
CA ALA A 903 8.02 30.84 4.03
C ALA A 903 8.34 29.33 3.98
N ASP A 904 9.59 28.93 4.18
CA ASP A 904 10.06 27.53 4.05
C ASP A 904 9.50 26.59 5.14
N GLU A 905 9.07 27.14 6.28
CA GLU A 905 8.40 26.41 7.33
C GLU A 905 6.95 26.02 7.00
N LEU A 906 6.39 26.52 5.89
CA LEU A 906 5.03 26.24 5.43
C LEU A 906 5.04 25.51 4.09
N ASP A 907 4.24 24.45 3.97
CA ASP A 907 4.11 23.63 2.75
C ASP A 907 2.85 23.98 1.93
N ALA A 908 1.83 24.56 2.55
CA ALA A 908 0.64 25.09 1.90
C ALA A 908 0.03 26.26 2.68
N VAL A 909 -0.75 27.12 2.01
CA VAL A 909 -1.42 28.27 2.64
C VAL A 909 -2.92 28.26 2.39
N ILE A 910 -3.70 28.44 3.45
CA ILE A 910 -5.15 28.63 3.41
C ILE A 910 -5.43 30.12 3.57
N VAL A 911 -6.13 30.69 2.60
CA VAL A 911 -6.57 32.09 2.64
C VAL A 911 -8.07 32.11 2.80
N ALA A 912 -8.57 32.67 3.89
CA ALA A 912 -9.98 32.83 4.14
C ALA A 912 -10.37 34.31 4.20
N CYS A 913 -11.59 34.62 3.83
CA CYS A 913 -12.16 35.92 4.13
C CYS A 913 -13.64 35.83 4.44
N VAL A 914 -14.06 36.65 5.40
CA VAL A 914 -15.43 37.12 5.56
C VAL A 914 -15.59 38.35 4.66
N PRO A 915 -16.23 38.22 3.48
CA PRO A 915 -16.27 39.24 2.45
C PRO A 915 -17.15 40.46 2.80
N MET A 916 -17.96 40.38 3.85
CA MET A 916 -18.90 41.46 4.23
C MET A 916 -18.24 42.74 4.74
N THR A 917 -16.91 42.77 4.91
CA THR A 917 -16.21 43.98 5.31
C THR A 917 -16.18 45.00 4.17
N PRO A 918 -16.40 46.30 4.44
CA PRO A 918 -16.26 47.35 3.43
C PRO A 918 -14.81 47.56 2.96
N MET A 919 -13.85 46.91 3.61
CA MET A 919 -12.43 47.01 3.25
C MET A 919 -12.04 46.14 2.06
N LEU A 920 -12.88 45.16 1.66
CA LEU A 920 -12.59 44.22 0.59
C LEU A 920 -13.53 44.39 -0.61
N LEU A 921 -12.96 44.34 -1.81
CA LEU A 921 -13.70 44.39 -3.08
C LEU A 921 -14.24 42.99 -3.44
N THR A 922 -15.46 42.67 -2.96
CA THR A 922 -15.97 41.29 -2.94
C THR A 922 -17.37 41.09 -3.50
N THR A 923 -18.09 42.17 -3.83
CA THR A 923 -19.37 42.07 -4.54
C THR A 923 -19.16 41.70 -6.02
N ALA A 924 -20.22 41.27 -6.70
CA ALA A 924 -20.15 40.82 -8.10
C ALA A 924 -19.60 41.88 -9.08
N LEU A 925 -19.77 43.18 -8.78
CA LEU A 925 -19.21 44.27 -9.57
C LEU A 925 -17.77 44.58 -9.17
N GLU A 926 -17.49 44.68 -7.88
CA GLU A 926 -16.17 45.02 -7.34
C GLU A 926 -15.10 43.98 -7.68
N ILE A 927 -15.46 42.69 -7.75
CA ILE A 927 -14.49 41.64 -8.09
C ILE A 927 -13.93 41.77 -9.51
N GLN A 928 -14.54 42.58 -10.38
CA GLN A 928 -14.03 42.90 -11.72
C GLN A 928 -12.93 43.97 -11.70
N GLU A 929 -12.76 44.69 -10.59
CA GLU A 929 -11.74 45.72 -10.47
C GLU A 929 -10.34 45.07 -10.39
N PRO A 930 -9.32 45.59 -11.11
CA PRO A 930 -7.97 45.01 -11.12
C PRO A 930 -7.31 44.91 -9.74
N GLY A 931 -7.73 45.74 -8.79
CA GLY A 931 -7.22 45.77 -7.42
C GLY A 931 -7.96 44.86 -6.44
N SER A 932 -8.97 44.11 -6.89
CA SER A 932 -9.77 43.26 -6.01
C SER A 932 -8.99 42.02 -5.53
N ILE A 933 -9.48 41.43 -4.44
CA ILE A 933 -8.93 40.21 -3.84
C ILE A 933 -8.82 39.09 -4.87
N VAL A 934 -9.76 38.98 -5.81
CA VAL A 934 -9.74 37.95 -6.85
C VAL A 934 -8.51 38.08 -7.74
N HIS A 935 -8.22 39.29 -8.23
CA HIS A 935 -7.08 39.54 -9.10
C HIS A 935 -5.74 39.36 -8.37
N ARG A 936 -5.67 39.84 -7.13
CA ARG A 936 -4.46 39.71 -6.30
C ARG A 936 -4.15 38.25 -5.94
N LEU A 937 -5.16 37.50 -5.48
CA LEU A 937 -4.99 36.07 -5.20
C LEU A 937 -4.59 35.29 -6.45
N ALA A 938 -5.20 35.58 -7.60
CA ALA A 938 -4.85 34.94 -8.87
C ALA A 938 -3.39 35.20 -9.26
N GLN A 939 -2.91 36.43 -9.08
CA GLN A 939 -1.51 36.77 -9.34
C GLN A 939 -0.55 35.98 -8.45
N VAL A 940 -0.77 36.00 -7.13
CA VAL A 940 0.08 35.25 -6.19
C VAL A 940 0.03 33.73 -6.47
N PHE A 941 -1.16 33.20 -6.80
CA PHE A 941 -1.31 31.79 -7.16
C PHE A 941 -0.51 31.41 -8.39
N GLN A 942 -0.47 32.25 -9.43
CA GLN A 942 0.25 31.97 -10.67
C GLN A 942 1.77 32.05 -10.49
N GLU A 943 2.26 33.01 -9.70
CA GLU A 943 3.68 33.21 -9.43
C GLU A 943 4.25 32.17 -8.46
N SER A 944 3.40 31.61 -7.59
CA SER A 944 3.81 30.66 -6.56
C SER A 944 3.91 29.22 -7.05
N THR A 945 4.94 28.49 -6.60
CA THR A 945 5.00 27.02 -6.73
C THR A 945 4.32 26.28 -5.59
N LYS A 946 3.96 26.96 -4.49
CA LYS A 946 3.36 26.38 -3.29
C LYS A 946 1.84 26.23 -3.42
N SER A 947 1.28 25.21 -2.80
CA SER A 947 -0.18 25.00 -2.78
C SER A 947 -0.89 26.10 -1.99
N MET A 948 -1.98 26.61 -2.56
CA MET A 948 -2.82 27.64 -1.95
C MET A 948 -4.28 27.34 -2.24
N VAL A 949 -5.14 27.59 -1.26
CA VAL A 949 -6.59 27.41 -1.35
C VAL A 949 -7.31 28.63 -0.78
N PHE A 950 -8.51 28.89 -1.27
CA PHE A 950 -9.33 30.01 -0.83
C PHE A 950 -10.60 29.54 -0.11
N VAL A 951 -10.97 30.21 0.98
CA VAL A 951 -12.19 29.96 1.75
C VAL A 951 -13.04 31.21 1.74
N VAL A 952 -14.31 31.03 1.39
CA VAL A 952 -15.34 32.06 1.51
C VAL A 952 -16.59 31.42 2.10
N ASP A 953 -16.71 31.45 3.43
CA ASP A 953 -17.84 30.87 4.17
C ASP A 953 -19.01 31.86 4.27
N CYS A 954 -19.67 32.12 3.15
CA CYS A 954 -20.73 33.14 3.05
C CYS A 954 -21.82 32.78 2.03
N GLY A 955 -23.03 33.32 2.19
CA GLY A 955 -24.21 32.94 1.42
C GLY A 955 -24.22 33.37 -0.07
N GLY A 956 -25.41 33.30 -0.67
CA GLY A 956 -25.66 33.48 -2.11
C GLY A 956 -25.07 34.75 -2.77
N PRO A 957 -25.04 35.93 -2.13
CA PRO A 957 -24.46 37.13 -2.74
C PRO A 957 -23.00 36.99 -3.19
N TYR A 958 -22.24 36.08 -2.54
CA TYR A 958 -20.81 35.87 -2.80
C TYR A 958 -20.53 34.66 -3.69
N GLU A 959 -21.55 34.12 -4.36
CA GLU A 959 -21.36 33.01 -5.31
C GLU A 959 -20.57 33.46 -6.54
N ALA A 960 -20.77 34.71 -7.00
CA ALA A 960 -19.98 35.29 -8.08
C ALA A 960 -18.49 35.37 -7.72
N LEU A 961 -18.15 35.75 -6.49
CA LEU A 961 -16.78 35.75 -5.97
C LEU A 961 -16.18 34.33 -6.04
N ALA A 962 -16.86 33.34 -5.46
CA ALA A 962 -16.39 31.95 -5.47
C ALA A 962 -16.16 31.41 -6.89
N ARG A 963 -17.11 31.63 -7.82
CA ARG A 963 -16.97 31.21 -9.21
C ARG A 963 -15.82 31.89 -9.93
N THR A 964 -15.65 33.20 -9.73
CA THR A 964 -14.58 33.96 -10.39
C THR A 964 -13.20 33.52 -9.90
N VAL A 965 -13.04 33.27 -8.59
CA VAL A 965 -11.79 32.72 -8.02
C VAL A 965 -11.50 31.33 -8.58
N ARG A 966 -12.50 30.44 -8.67
CA ARG A 966 -12.35 29.12 -9.31
C ARG A 966 -11.98 29.21 -10.78
N ALA A 967 -12.55 30.16 -11.53
CA ALA A 967 -12.22 30.38 -12.94
C ALA A 967 -10.74 30.78 -13.13
N LYS A 968 -10.12 31.43 -12.14
CA LYS A 968 -8.68 31.71 -12.10
C LYS A 968 -7.81 30.51 -11.71
N GLY A 969 -8.42 29.35 -11.41
CA GLY A 969 -7.73 28.10 -11.12
C GLY A 969 -7.43 27.86 -9.63
N ILE A 970 -7.94 28.70 -8.72
CA ILE A 970 -7.74 28.54 -7.28
C ILE A 970 -8.89 27.67 -6.71
N PRO A 971 -8.60 26.59 -5.96
CA PRO A 971 -9.63 25.84 -5.26
C PRO A 971 -10.39 26.70 -4.25
N VAL A 972 -11.72 26.60 -4.25
CA VAL A 972 -12.57 27.39 -3.35
C VAL A 972 -13.41 26.50 -2.45
N PHE A 973 -13.35 26.79 -1.15
CA PHE A 973 -14.14 26.14 -0.12
C PHE A 973 -15.18 27.10 0.49
N ARG A 974 -16.28 26.53 0.94
CA ARG A 974 -17.38 27.26 1.59
C ARG A 974 -17.44 27.05 3.10
N SER A 975 -16.46 26.36 3.68
CA SER A 975 -16.22 26.38 5.13
C SER A 975 -14.74 26.09 5.42
N ALA A 976 -14.23 26.72 6.47
CA ALA A 976 -12.81 26.68 6.82
C ALA A 976 -12.38 25.31 7.37
N ASP A 977 -13.21 24.66 8.19
CA ASP A 977 -12.95 23.33 8.74
C ASP A 977 -12.92 22.25 7.64
N GLN A 978 -13.85 22.30 6.68
CA GLN A 978 -13.87 21.37 5.55
C GLN A 978 -12.69 21.58 4.61
N CYS A 979 -12.22 22.83 4.49
CA CYS A 979 -11.00 23.16 3.77
C CYS A 979 -9.78 22.47 4.39
N VAL A 980 -9.57 22.60 5.71
CA VAL A 980 -8.46 21.93 6.41
C VAL A 980 -8.56 20.42 6.29
N ARG A 981 -9.76 19.83 6.44
CA ARG A 981 -9.99 18.39 6.24
C ARG A 981 -9.53 17.91 4.86
N SER A 982 -10.03 18.55 3.81
CA SER A 982 -9.78 18.12 2.43
C SER A 982 -8.33 18.39 2.01
N LEU A 983 -7.80 19.57 2.35
CA LEU A 983 -6.41 19.92 2.07
C LEU A 983 -5.46 19.00 2.84
N GLY A 984 -5.72 18.72 4.11
CA GLY A 984 -4.89 17.84 4.93
C GLY A 984 -4.84 16.42 4.39
N ARG A 985 -5.98 15.88 3.91
CA ARG A 985 -6.02 14.61 3.19
C ARG A 985 -5.21 14.64 1.89
N TYR A 986 -5.35 15.70 1.10
CA TYR A 986 -4.61 15.87 -0.15
C TYR A 986 -3.10 15.97 0.07
N LEU A 987 -2.64 16.79 1.03
CA LEU A 987 -1.23 16.94 1.39
C LEU A 987 -0.66 15.65 1.97
N SER A 988 -1.40 14.98 2.85
CA SER A 988 -0.98 13.69 3.43
C SER A 988 -0.73 12.64 2.36
N HIS A 989 -1.61 12.57 1.36
CA HIS A 989 -1.42 11.68 0.22
C HIS A 989 -0.20 12.10 -0.64
N ARG A 990 -0.14 13.36 -1.06
CA ARG A 990 0.96 13.87 -1.92
C ARG A 990 2.33 13.73 -1.26
N ALA A 991 2.42 13.88 0.05
CA ALA A 991 3.66 13.67 0.80
C ALA A 991 4.05 12.18 0.90
N ALA A 992 3.08 11.26 0.95
CA ALA A 992 3.33 9.82 0.99
C ALA A 992 3.69 9.23 -0.39
N CYS A 993 3.21 9.85 -1.47
CA CYS A 993 3.59 9.56 -2.85
C CYS A 993 4.48 10.70 -3.38
N PRO A 994 5.75 10.83 -2.93
CA PRO A 994 6.62 11.86 -3.45
C PRO A 994 6.72 11.67 -4.95
N SER A 995 6.21 12.66 -5.70
CA SER A 995 6.30 12.67 -7.15
C SER A 995 7.76 12.45 -7.52
N ARG A 996 8.07 11.35 -8.20
CA ARG A 996 9.30 11.29 -9.00
C ARG A 996 9.21 12.52 -9.90
N SER A 997 10.13 13.45 -9.69
CA SER A 997 10.10 14.82 -10.19
C SER A 997 9.50 14.95 -11.59
N THR A 998 8.75 16.03 -11.80
CA THR A 998 8.23 16.55 -13.09
C THR A 998 9.33 16.95 -14.08
N GLY A 999 10.38 16.15 -14.22
CA GLY A 999 11.15 16.11 -15.46
C GLY A 999 10.34 15.28 -16.43
N ARG A 1000 9.91 15.89 -17.55
CA ARG A 1000 9.53 15.10 -18.73
C ARG A 1000 10.60 14.03 -18.91
N ALA A 1001 10.20 12.77 -18.91
CA ALA A 1001 11.11 11.66 -19.12
C ALA A 1001 11.80 11.87 -20.47
N GLU A 1002 12.99 12.45 -20.47
CA GLU A 1002 13.93 12.22 -21.54
C GLU A 1002 14.21 10.73 -21.50
N THR A 1003 13.92 10.10 -22.64
CA THR A 1003 14.12 8.69 -22.94
C THR A 1003 15.59 8.33 -22.77
N SER A 1004 16.01 8.07 -21.53
CA SER A 1004 17.28 7.41 -21.23
C SER A 1004 16.99 5.92 -21.01
N SER A 1005 17.34 5.14 -22.02
CA SER A 1005 17.43 3.68 -21.95
C SER A 1005 18.46 3.29 -20.88
N GLY A 1006 18.05 2.50 -19.90
CA GLY A 1006 18.98 1.81 -18.99
C GLY A 1006 18.81 2.15 -17.52
N CYS A 1007 17.69 1.73 -16.93
CA CYS A 1007 17.65 1.43 -15.50
C CYS A 1007 16.62 0.31 -15.28
N GLU A 1008 17.10 -0.86 -14.87
CA GLU A 1008 16.27 -2.02 -14.55
C GLU A 1008 15.39 -1.71 -13.33
N SER A 1009 14.20 -1.16 -13.59
CA SER A 1009 13.11 -1.12 -12.63
C SER A 1009 12.53 -2.52 -12.46
N HIS A 1010 12.22 -2.92 -11.22
CA HIS A 1010 11.33 -4.04 -10.91
C HIS A 1010 10.19 -4.13 -11.90
N GLN A 1011 10.33 -5.01 -12.89
CA GLN A 1011 9.28 -5.38 -13.80
C GLN A 1011 8.23 -6.07 -12.93
N ALA A 1012 7.01 -5.52 -12.91
CA ALA A 1012 5.85 -6.34 -12.61
C ALA A 1012 5.97 -7.57 -13.53
N THR A 1013 6.07 -8.76 -12.94
CA THR A 1013 6.23 -9.99 -13.69
C THR A 1013 5.07 -10.13 -14.67
N PRO A 1014 5.31 -10.51 -15.94
CA PRO A 1014 4.25 -10.81 -16.90
C PRO A 1014 3.21 -11.83 -16.40
N GLU A 1015 3.56 -12.59 -15.35
CA GLU A 1015 2.70 -13.56 -14.67
C GLU A 1015 1.48 -12.94 -13.98
N LEU A 1016 1.53 -11.67 -13.54
CA LEU A 1016 0.38 -10.98 -12.93
C LEU A 1016 -0.66 -10.50 -13.95
N MET A 1017 -0.33 -10.52 -15.25
CA MET A 1017 -1.26 -10.27 -16.36
C MET A 1017 -1.69 -11.56 -17.08
N ALA A 1018 -1.03 -12.68 -16.82
CA ALA A 1018 -1.42 -14.01 -17.31
C ALA A 1018 -2.35 -14.76 -16.34
N LEU A 1019 -2.37 -14.35 -15.06
CA LEU A 1019 -3.40 -14.66 -14.08
C LEU A 1019 -4.50 -13.60 -14.12
#